data_AF-A0A5C6AH96-F1
#
_entry.id   AF-A0A5C6AH96-F1
#
_cell.length_a   1.000
_cell.length_b   1.000
_cell.length_c   1.000
_cell.angle_alpha   90.00
_cell.angle_beta   90.00
_cell.angle_gamma   90.00
#
_symmetry.space_group_name_H-M   'P 1'
#
loop_
_entity.id
_entity.type
_entity.pdbx_description
1 polymer ?
#
loop_
_entity_poly.entity_id
_entity_poly.type
_entity_poly.pdbx_seq_one_letter_code
_entity_poly.pdbx_strand_id
1 'polypeptide(L)'
;MPPFAECCVVIPCNTIEDFPSRLDSNDARSLLGGLTAAWHPRLIAATGRTPTWHRADEMPSPIRPKKSDTGGSPTKQNRLILIPEACFSVLPARFSEAVTDQSFAIIEPDSPEFVSELIVRVNSRADAIEQINAAIESLPDGYNGSIDWKVRSEGCEETDGRTIDENDFFALGYTWWQIQVLTRKLRYTSNLDQIHFENRLTAAARALIDAQATAACEAIHDCFDALAEERDHYFSSDPSIIDLTLLTPGTISKWIHSSTDASRPIASVLATPQNVLVDEDVAEAVLKQTDETSARFLERLSGDQIGWCGGGPSSEFHLETNSIDQVEQRLADAMSIVGRLTGNLPAVYARLGGGVAAQWLPSIVASGFQGVVPIDFINGRGFDNESKVILGEGSCEIEALTAKPLDADDDASFLTLATRLGEAIDGGEIATALMAHWPGQGCDSFQDVRRAATWTLALGKFWKIDEYFTEGERPYHHGQNPVATSSADTSANVHDAVSRSFALAEHLQQQTRWNLRGLLALIDPSTVAESELGSADAIELRRRIVEAMGLSVDRASQQNGQPSPSVALVNPHHPATREIVPISGKIAKAADSVFYVASEGGRSRIVADVPAWGFCIVGQDSGNATTERGPGSLNWIQKLGRSLRRPAGKILDGHRLSNEFMEVAISPEHGGINGIYSGRGRGNRFSTRLVMTPHSPSKTIASVCESVREIENSRISAVIELTGYFVTSDENAAQGDSTRRVLWTARYRLDRGSRRLRYQIRIDSSDQSLSSEQSQLPVVWQHLPSLRIAIADATPIVRSLVGERLQRTSARSFSSSMGFMIEEGEERQTLIASNRATLHRRVEERFIDSLLSPTEDGRWLSFEFGFDVPHPMASAKSFVRDCDALQDQPGSNATTSLGVPLLPTKPIGSFAQQGWLMHVAPASVEAQVVDVAMVRDRGDHLAIHFRIIQTAGRAAKASLRFCRGVHAVIEVSSTSRPLRSDAPDSVLELKDLESLAISQSVQSEADRVTWSQAAHGVVHLIVLFQAGELAEDGGPE
;
A
#
# COMPACT_ATOMS: atom_id res chain seq x y z
N MET A 1 39.70 -22.71 36.69
CA MET A 1 38.26 -22.92 36.87
C MET A 1 38.03 -23.98 37.93
N PRO A 2 37.05 -23.84 38.84
CA PRO A 2 36.71 -24.91 39.77
C PRO A 2 36.19 -26.16 39.03
N PRO A 3 36.33 -27.36 39.61
CA PRO A 3 35.85 -28.58 38.98
C PRO A 3 34.31 -28.68 39.08
N PHE A 4 33.64 -28.89 37.95
CA PHE A 4 32.19 -29.07 37.88
C PHE A 4 31.84 -30.53 37.58
N ALA A 5 30.96 -31.12 38.39
CA ALA A 5 30.38 -32.43 38.10
C ALA A 5 29.33 -32.33 36.98
N GLU A 6 28.62 -31.19 36.91
CA GLU A 6 27.57 -30.92 35.95
C GLU A 6 27.35 -29.42 35.75
N CYS A 7 26.97 -29.05 34.52
CA CYS A 7 26.29 -27.80 34.20
C CYS A 7 24.94 -28.17 33.58
N CYS A 8 23.85 -27.66 34.14
CA CYS A 8 22.51 -27.95 33.65
C CYS A 8 21.61 -26.72 33.61
N VAL A 9 20.65 -26.72 32.68
CA VAL A 9 19.67 -25.65 32.49
C VAL A 9 18.28 -26.15 32.81
N VAL A 10 17.49 -25.35 33.51
CA VAL A 10 16.08 -25.65 33.79
C VAL A 10 15.22 -25.15 32.62
N ILE A 11 14.25 -25.95 32.18
CA ILE A 11 13.35 -25.59 31.07
C ILE A 11 11.87 -25.61 31.52
N PRO A 12 11.02 -24.71 30.96
CA PRO A 12 9.63 -24.54 31.40
C PRO A 12 8.68 -25.53 30.71
N CYS A 13 9.11 -26.76 30.47
CA CYS A 13 8.33 -27.79 29.79
C CYS A 13 8.64 -29.20 30.31
N ASN A 14 7.69 -30.12 30.15
CA ASN A 14 7.82 -31.50 30.64
C ASN A 14 8.70 -32.36 29.73
N THR A 15 8.64 -32.09 28.43
CA THR A 15 9.43 -32.77 27.40
C THR A 15 9.91 -31.72 26.39
N ILE A 16 10.95 -32.04 25.62
CA ILE A 16 11.41 -31.15 24.53
C ILE A 16 10.33 -31.00 23.43
N GLU A 17 9.42 -31.97 23.27
CA GLU A 17 8.27 -31.84 22.36
C GLU A 17 7.38 -30.64 22.73
N ASP A 18 7.26 -30.38 24.03
CA ASP A 18 6.49 -29.28 24.62
C ASP A 18 7.29 -27.97 24.71
N PHE A 19 8.45 -27.87 24.04
CA PHE A 19 9.27 -26.66 24.10
C PHE A 19 8.46 -25.43 23.65
N PRO A 20 8.46 -24.31 24.43
CA PRO A 20 7.59 -23.17 24.19
C PRO A 20 7.73 -22.62 22.77
N SER A 21 6.60 -22.48 22.07
CA SER A 21 6.56 -21.85 20.74
C SER A 21 6.31 -20.34 20.80
N ARG A 22 5.86 -19.84 21.96
CA ARG A 22 5.58 -18.43 22.23
C ARG A 22 5.91 -18.12 23.69
N LEU A 23 6.79 -17.16 23.89
CA LEU A 23 7.07 -16.48 25.16
C LEU A 23 7.10 -14.98 24.87
N ASP A 24 7.04 -14.15 25.91
CA ASP A 24 7.38 -12.74 25.74
C ASP A 24 8.90 -12.58 25.50
N SER A 25 9.32 -11.39 25.07
CA SER A 25 10.70 -11.12 24.67
C SER A 25 11.70 -11.31 25.82
N ASN A 26 11.32 -11.03 27.07
CA ASN A 26 12.22 -11.17 28.22
C ASN A 26 12.36 -12.64 28.63
N ASP A 27 11.25 -13.36 28.68
CA ASP A 27 11.24 -14.79 28.98
C ASP A 27 11.99 -15.58 27.90
N ALA A 28 11.80 -15.26 26.62
CA ALA A 28 12.55 -15.88 25.53
C ALA A 28 14.05 -15.63 25.63
N ARG A 29 14.46 -14.37 25.88
CA ARG A 29 15.85 -13.98 26.10
C ARG A 29 16.48 -14.72 27.28
N SER A 30 15.74 -14.86 28.38
CA SER A 30 16.18 -15.59 29.56
C SER A 30 16.42 -17.07 29.26
N LEU A 31 15.51 -17.70 28.51
CA LEU A 31 15.54 -19.12 28.19
C LEU A 31 16.66 -19.46 27.21
N LEU A 32 16.71 -18.78 26.06
CA LEU A 32 17.76 -18.99 25.08
C LEU A 32 19.14 -18.57 25.61
N GLY A 33 19.20 -17.48 26.40
CA GLY A 33 20.42 -17.05 27.07
C GLY A 33 20.95 -18.07 28.07
N GLY A 34 20.09 -18.67 28.89
CA GLY A 34 20.48 -19.73 29.81
C GLY A 34 20.91 -21.01 29.09
N LEU A 35 20.16 -21.41 28.06
CA LEU A 35 20.47 -22.58 27.24
C LEU A 35 21.84 -22.46 26.56
N THR A 36 22.16 -21.30 25.99
CA THR A 36 23.43 -21.08 25.28
C THR A 36 24.59 -20.77 26.22
N ALA A 37 24.38 -20.04 27.33
CA ALA A 37 25.45 -19.76 28.31
C ALA A 37 26.08 -21.04 28.88
N ALA A 38 25.29 -22.11 29.06
CA ALA A 38 25.78 -23.41 29.50
C ALA A 38 26.81 -24.05 28.55
N TRP A 39 26.83 -23.62 27.28
CA TRP A 39 27.76 -24.11 26.26
C TRP A 39 29.09 -23.36 26.23
N HIS A 40 29.36 -22.46 27.17
CA HIS A 40 30.65 -21.78 27.24
C HIS A 40 31.82 -22.80 27.24
N PRO A 41 32.89 -22.62 26.43
CA PRO A 41 33.95 -23.61 26.27
C PRO A 41 34.64 -23.96 27.61
N ARG A 42 34.81 -22.99 28.50
CA ARG A 42 35.33 -23.25 29.85
C ARG A 42 34.44 -24.19 30.68
N LEU A 43 33.12 -24.04 30.63
CA LEU A 43 32.17 -24.90 31.35
C LEU A 43 32.18 -26.32 30.78
N ILE A 44 32.22 -26.44 29.45
CA ILE A 44 32.33 -27.73 28.77
C ILE A 44 33.64 -28.44 29.15
N ALA A 45 34.77 -27.74 29.08
CA ALA A 45 36.06 -28.33 29.43
C ALA A 45 36.14 -28.76 30.91
N ALA A 46 35.53 -27.98 31.81
CA ALA A 46 35.50 -28.28 33.25
C ALA A 46 34.59 -29.46 33.60
N THR A 47 33.47 -29.64 32.90
CA THR A 47 32.53 -30.75 33.12
C THR A 47 32.91 -32.02 32.36
N GLY A 48 33.58 -31.85 31.21
CA GLY A 48 33.99 -32.90 30.29
C GLY A 48 32.83 -33.62 29.60
N ARG A 49 31.69 -32.95 29.45
CA ARG A 49 30.47 -33.49 28.83
C ARG A 49 29.56 -32.39 28.27
N THR A 50 28.54 -32.80 27.52
CA THR A 50 27.47 -31.90 27.05
C THR A 50 26.64 -31.34 28.22
N PRO A 51 26.18 -30.07 28.16
CA PRO A 51 25.26 -29.52 29.15
C PRO A 51 23.96 -30.33 29.21
N THR A 52 23.43 -30.56 30.42
CA THR A 52 22.16 -31.28 30.61
C THR A 52 21.00 -30.32 30.86
N TRP A 53 19.77 -30.82 30.80
CA TRP A 53 18.59 -30.03 31.13
C TRP A 53 17.66 -30.80 32.06
N HIS A 54 16.89 -30.05 32.86
CA HIS A 54 15.89 -30.60 33.79
C HIS A 54 14.60 -29.79 33.71
N ARG A 55 13.49 -30.43 34.08
CA ARG A 55 12.18 -29.78 34.09
C ARG A 55 12.10 -28.81 35.27
N ALA A 56 11.42 -27.67 35.08
CA ALA A 56 11.25 -26.67 36.13
C ALA A 56 10.50 -27.19 37.36
N ASP A 57 9.54 -28.10 37.18
CA ASP A 57 8.75 -28.70 38.25
C ASP A 57 9.46 -29.89 38.94
N GLU A 58 10.45 -30.48 38.27
CA GLU A 58 11.20 -31.65 38.72
C GLU A 58 12.69 -31.32 38.75
N MET A 59 13.09 -30.59 39.79
CA MET A 59 14.48 -30.23 40.02
C MET A 59 15.34 -31.46 40.23
N PRO A 60 16.59 -31.43 39.74
CA PRO A 60 17.37 -32.64 39.68
C PRO A 60 17.85 -33.15 41.05
N SER A 61 18.02 -34.46 41.15
CA SER A 61 18.51 -35.12 42.36
C SER A 61 19.97 -34.76 42.69
N PRO A 62 20.38 -34.75 43.98
CA PRO A 62 21.76 -34.51 44.40
C PRO A 62 22.75 -35.51 43.78
N ILE A 63 23.90 -35.00 43.34
CA ILE A 63 24.92 -35.78 42.61
C ILE A 63 26.11 -36.11 43.53
N ARG A 64 26.64 -37.33 43.41
CA ARG A 64 27.89 -37.74 44.07
C ARG A 64 29.10 -37.30 43.24
N PRO A 65 30.22 -36.89 43.86
CA PRO A 65 31.42 -36.48 43.12
C PRO A 65 31.95 -37.62 42.26
N LYS A 66 32.41 -37.31 41.04
CA LYS A 66 33.09 -38.28 40.16
C LYS A 66 34.41 -38.73 40.84
N LYS A 67 34.68 -40.03 40.86
CA LYS A 67 35.97 -40.56 41.35
C LYS A 67 37.09 -40.12 40.42
N SER A 68 38.19 -39.58 40.96
CA SER A 68 39.37 -39.28 40.15
C SER A 68 40.09 -40.57 39.74
N ASP A 69 40.44 -40.74 38.47
CA ASP A 69 41.25 -41.88 37.99
C ASP A 69 42.67 -41.88 38.58
N THR A 70 43.12 -40.77 39.14
CA THR A 70 44.46 -40.57 39.71
C THR A 70 44.42 -40.50 41.25
N GLY A 71 44.01 -41.57 41.95
CA GLY A 71 44.34 -41.92 43.36
C GLY A 71 44.49 -40.84 44.46
N GLY A 72 44.03 -39.61 44.27
CA GLY A 72 44.25 -38.46 45.15
C GLY A 72 43.04 -38.13 46.01
N SER A 73 43.23 -37.22 46.99
CA SER A 73 42.15 -36.71 47.85
C SER A 73 41.01 -36.15 46.99
N PRO A 74 39.73 -36.39 47.33
CA PRO A 74 38.60 -35.92 46.52
C PRO A 74 38.61 -34.39 46.43
N THR A 75 38.80 -33.86 45.21
CA THR A 75 38.58 -32.44 44.93
C THR A 75 37.08 -32.15 45.05
N LYS A 76 36.69 -31.19 45.89
CA LYS A 76 35.29 -30.75 46.04
C LYS A 76 34.76 -30.29 44.68
N GLN A 77 33.76 -31.01 44.15
CA GLN A 77 33.10 -30.69 42.88
C GLN A 77 31.83 -29.90 43.13
N ASN A 78 31.44 -29.10 42.14
CA ASN A 78 30.23 -28.28 42.16
C ASN A 78 29.27 -28.69 41.04
N ARG A 79 27.99 -28.35 41.18
CA ARG A 79 26.98 -28.42 40.14
C ARG A 79 26.49 -27.01 39.83
N LEU A 80 26.50 -26.62 38.57
CA LEU A 80 25.91 -25.36 38.12
C LEU A 80 24.50 -25.60 37.58
N ILE A 81 23.51 -24.87 38.11
CA ILE A 81 22.11 -24.91 37.71
C ILE A 81 21.71 -23.52 37.22
N LEU A 82 21.44 -23.39 35.92
CA LEU A 82 20.93 -22.16 35.32
C LEU A 82 19.41 -22.19 35.30
N ILE A 83 18.80 -21.15 35.86
CA ILE A 83 17.36 -20.98 35.98
C ILE A 83 16.95 -19.75 35.16
N PRO A 84 16.46 -19.94 33.93
CA PRO A 84 15.81 -18.88 33.16
C PRO A 84 14.64 -18.26 33.92
N GLU A 85 14.47 -16.95 33.76
CA GLU A 85 13.31 -16.22 34.31
C GLU A 85 11.97 -16.86 33.91
N ALA A 86 11.87 -17.33 32.66
CA ALA A 86 10.70 -18.04 32.15
C ALA A 86 10.29 -19.27 32.98
N CYS A 87 11.20 -19.85 33.77
CA CYS A 87 10.93 -21.00 34.63
C CYS A 87 10.50 -20.63 36.05
N PHE A 88 10.66 -19.37 36.47
CA PHE A 88 10.62 -18.97 37.87
C PHE A 88 9.28 -19.30 38.55
N SER A 89 8.17 -19.11 37.83
CA SER A 89 6.81 -19.36 38.34
C SER A 89 6.50 -20.85 38.59
N VAL A 90 7.29 -21.76 38.03
CA VAL A 90 7.08 -23.22 38.09
C VAL A 90 8.05 -23.90 39.06
N LEU A 91 9.02 -23.16 39.59
CA LEU A 91 10.04 -23.71 40.49
C LEU A 91 9.47 -24.17 41.83
N PRO A 92 10.01 -25.25 42.43
CA PRO A 92 9.73 -25.61 43.80
C PRO A 92 10.19 -24.53 44.79
N ALA A 93 9.43 -24.34 45.88
CA ALA A 93 9.64 -23.29 46.89
C ALA A 93 11.09 -23.16 47.38
N ARG A 94 11.76 -24.30 47.63
CA ARG A 94 13.17 -24.34 48.07
C ARG A 94 14.10 -23.58 47.13
N PHE A 95 13.90 -23.71 45.82
CA PHE A 95 14.76 -23.11 44.81
C PHE A 95 14.32 -21.69 44.50
N SER A 96 13.01 -21.42 44.41
CA SER A 96 12.53 -20.06 44.20
C SER A 96 12.96 -19.15 45.36
N GLU A 97 12.77 -19.56 46.62
CA GLU A 97 13.16 -18.78 47.80
C GLU A 97 14.67 -18.49 47.86
N ALA A 98 15.51 -19.42 47.38
CA ALA A 98 16.96 -19.26 47.38
C ALA A 98 17.45 -18.12 46.47
N VAL A 99 16.72 -17.84 45.37
CA VAL A 99 17.09 -16.83 44.37
C VAL A 99 16.02 -15.75 44.14
N THR A 100 15.08 -15.59 45.08
CA THR A 100 14.07 -14.51 45.04
C THR A 100 14.73 -13.14 45.17
N ASP A 101 15.58 -12.97 46.19
CA ASP A 101 16.18 -11.69 46.57
C ASP A 101 17.64 -11.54 46.09
N GLN A 102 18.20 -12.57 45.45
CA GLN A 102 19.59 -12.64 44.97
C GLN A 102 19.65 -13.28 43.59
N SER A 103 20.57 -12.82 42.72
CA SER A 103 20.74 -13.35 41.36
C SER A 103 21.40 -14.73 41.31
N PHE A 104 22.06 -15.16 42.38
CA PHE A 104 22.60 -16.51 42.52
C PHE A 104 22.56 -16.96 43.99
N ALA A 105 22.62 -18.28 44.20
CA ALA A 105 22.71 -18.90 45.51
C ALA A 105 23.65 -20.10 45.49
N ILE A 106 24.32 -20.36 46.63
CA ILE A 106 25.14 -21.55 46.83
C ILE A 106 24.49 -22.39 47.91
N ILE A 107 24.07 -23.59 47.54
CA ILE A 107 23.49 -24.58 48.46
C ILE A 107 24.55 -25.64 48.73
N GLU A 108 25.05 -25.67 49.97
CA GLU A 108 25.94 -26.73 50.44
C GLU A 108 25.14 -28.00 50.77
N PRO A 109 25.69 -29.19 50.50
CA PRO A 109 24.99 -30.44 50.75
C PRO A 109 25.01 -30.80 52.24
N ASP A 110 23.90 -31.35 52.74
CA ASP A 110 23.80 -31.82 54.14
C ASP A 110 24.76 -32.98 54.46
N SER A 111 25.27 -33.67 53.42
CA SER A 111 26.21 -34.78 53.53
C SER A 111 27.41 -34.56 52.59
N PRO A 112 28.65 -34.81 53.06
CA PRO A 112 29.87 -34.68 52.25
C PRO A 112 29.96 -35.68 51.10
N GLU A 113 29.01 -36.61 50.96
CA GLU A 113 28.90 -37.52 49.81
C GLU A 113 28.32 -36.84 48.55
N PHE A 114 27.79 -35.63 48.65
CA PHE A 114 27.18 -34.90 47.52
C PHE A 114 27.98 -33.63 47.18
N VAL A 115 27.77 -33.12 45.97
CA VAL A 115 28.39 -31.87 45.46
C VAL A 115 27.57 -30.64 45.86
N SER A 116 28.22 -29.48 45.96
CA SER A 116 27.55 -28.19 46.21
C SER A 116 26.82 -27.71 44.96
N GLU A 117 25.65 -27.09 45.12
CA GLU A 117 24.82 -26.58 44.02
C GLU A 117 24.93 -25.05 43.93
N LEU A 118 25.42 -24.56 42.79
CA LEU A 118 25.45 -23.15 42.41
C LEU A 118 24.23 -22.91 41.52
N ILE A 119 23.28 -22.15 42.03
CA ILE A 119 22.06 -21.80 41.32
C ILE A 119 22.21 -20.38 40.82
N VAL A 120 22.00 -20.16 39.53
CA VAL A 120 22.09 -18.85 38.89
C VAL A 120 20.77 -18.56 38.21
N ARG A 121 20.17 -17.43 38.57
CA ARG A 121 19.00 -16.87 37.88
C ARG A 121 19.48 -16.15 36.63
N VAL A 122 18.81 -16.37 35.50
CA VAL A 122 19.24 -15.90 34.19
C VAL A 122 18.19 -14.97 33.59
N ASN A 123 18.59 -13.75 33.26
CA ASN A 123 17.78 -12.80 32.49
C ASN A 123 18.23 -12.68 31.02
N SER A 124 19.50 -12.94 30.75
CA SER A 124 20.11 -12.93 29.41
C SER A 124 21.40 -13.76 29.42
N ARG A 125 21.98 -14.04 28.25
CA ARG A 125 23.27 -14.74 28.16
C ARG A 125 24.40 -13.99 28.89
N ALA A 126 24.49 -12.68 28.68
CA ALA A 126 25.49 -11.84 29.34
C ALA A 126 25.33 -11.85 30.86
N ASP A 127 24.09 -11.70 31.35
CA ASP A 127 23.76 -11.80 32.77
C ASP A 127 24.13 -13.19 33.32
N ALA A 128 23.81 -14.28 32.62
CA ALA A 128 24.18 -15.63 33.05
C ALA A 128 25.69 -15.75 33.28
N ILE A 129 26.52 -15.29 32.34
CA ILE A 129 27.99 -15.34 32.47
C ILE A 129 28.47 -14.49 33.65
N GLU A 130 27.91 -13.29 33.83
CA GLU A 130 28.24 -12.42 34.97
C GLU A 130 27.91 -13.08 36.32
N GLN A 131 26.70 -13.63 36.44
CA GLN A 131 26.25 -14.29 37.67
C GLN A 131 26.99 -15.60 37.92
N ILE A 132 27.35 -16.36 36.89
CA ILE A 132 28.21 -17.54 37.02
C ILE A 132 29.58 -17.13 37.59
N ASN A 133 30.16 -16.03 37.09
CA ASN A 133 31.43 -15.53 37.60
C ASN A 133 31.33 -15.15 39.08
N ALA A 134 30.31 -14.37 39.46
CA ALA A 134 30.08 -13.95 40.84
C ALA A 134 29.83 -15.15 41.79
N ALA A 135 29.09 -16.16 41.33
CA ALA A 135 28.86 -17.39 42.08
C ALA A 135 30.17 -18.18 42.31
N ILE A 136 31.05 -18.25 41.31
CA ILE A 136 32.35 -18.92 41.43
C ILE A 136 33.28 -18.17 42.40
N GLU A 137 33.33 -16.84 42.32
CA GLU A 137 34.16 -16.01 43.22
C GLU A 137 33.70 -16.12 44.68
N SER A 138 32.42 -16.43 44.92
CA SER A 138 31.83 -16.57 46.25
C SER A 138 32.02 -17.96 46.88
N LEU A 139 32.74 -18.89 46.22
CA LEU A 139 32.94 -20.24 46.75
C LEU A 139 33.85 -20.26 48.00
N PRO A 140 33.53 -21.08 49.04
CA PRO A 140 34.27 -21.07 50.32
C PRO A 140 35.74 -21.50 50.22
N ASP A 141 36.08 -22.39 49.29
CA ASP A 141 37.43 -22.87 49.02
C ASP A 141 38.01 -22.05 47.85
N GLY A 142 38.39 -20.79 48.16
CA GLY A 142 38.58 -19.69 47.21
C GLY A 142 39.28 -20.02 45.89
N TYR A 143 38.54 -19.88 44.79
CA TYR A 143 39.13 -19.61 43.49
C TYR A 143 39.53 -18.12 43.43
N ASN A 144 40.74 -17.79 43.89
CA ASN A 144 41.23 -16.39 43.97
C ASN A 144 41.63 -15.78 42.61
N GLY A 145 41.19 -16.35 41.49
CA GLY A 145 41.54 -15.89 40.14
C GLY A 145 40.35 -15.23 39.44
N SER A 146 40.56 -14.09 38.79
CA SER A 146 39.59 -13.58 37.80
C SER A 146 39.56 -14.55 36.61
N ILE A 147 38.37 -15.03 36.24
CA ILE A 147 38.19 -15.86 35.04
C ILE A 147 38.08 -14.93 33.84
N ASP A 148 39.01 -15.05 32.89
CA ASP A 148 38.81 -14.43 31.58
C ASP A 148 37.84 -15.29 30.78
N TRP A 149 36.57 -14.87 30.77
CA TRP A 149 35.51 -15.55 30.04
C TRP A 149 35.66 -15.39 28.52
N LYS A 150 36.42 -14.42 28.03
CA LYS A 150 36.71 -14.33 26.61
C LYS A 150 37.81 -15.32 26.25
N VAL A 151 37.52 -16.25 25.35
CA VAL A 151 38.48 -17.26 24.90
C VAL A 151 38.46 -17.28 23.39
N ARG A 152 39.55 -16.85 22.78
CA ARG A 152 39.71 -16.80 21.32
C ARG A 152 41.02 -17.43 20.91
N SER A 153 41.02 -18.10 19.76
CA SER A 153 42.25 -18.49 19.08
C SER A 153 42.79 -17.34 18.23
N GLU A 154 44.11 -17.22 18.13
CA GLU A 154 44.72 -16.48 17.02
C GLU A 154 44.51 -17.28 15.71
N GLY A 155 44.23 -16.61 14.59
CA GLY A 155 44.01 -17.29 13.31
C GLY A 155 45.26 -18.06 12.87
N CYS A 156 45.07 -19.29 12.37
CA CYS A 156 46.15 -20.16 11.92
C CYS A 156 46.15 -20.28 10.38
N GLU A 157 47.33 -20.32 9.76
CA GLU A 157 47.47 -20.51 8.30
C GLU A 157 46.92 -21.87 7.82
N GLU A 158 46.96 -22.90 8.68
CA GLU A 158 46.47 -24.26 8.36
C GLU A 158 44.93 -24.37 8.32
N THR A 159 44.20 -23.48 8.99
CA THR A 159 42.73 -23.40 8.96
C THR A 159 42.19 -22.39 7.95
N ASP A 160 43.04 -22.00 6.99
CA ASP A 160 42.78 -20.93 6.02
C ASP A 160 42.40 -19.61 6.70
N GLY A 161 43.00 -19.34 7.88
CA GLY A 161 42.81 -18.11 8.64
C GLY A 161 41.53 -18.02 9.48
N ARG A 162 40.75 -19.10 9.61
CA ARG A 162 39.54 -19.11 10.47
C ARG A 162 39.92 -18.94 11.95
N THR A 163 39.27 -17.99 12.62
CA THR A 163 39.35 -17.79 14.07
C THR A 163 38.16 -18.44 14.76
N ILE A 164 38.39 -19.06 15.93
CA ILE A 164 37.34 -19.61 16.79
C ILE A 164 37.34 -18.89 18.14
N ASP A 165 36.15 -18.59 18.67
CA ASP A 165 35.96 -18.00 19.99
C ASP A 165 34.76 -18.59 20.76
N GLU A 166 34.45 -18.04 21.93
CA GLU A 166 33.32 -18.49 22.75
C GLU A 166 31.97 -18.42 22.03
N ASN A 167 31.79 -17.52 21.06
CA ASN A 167 30.53 -17.34 20.35
C ASN A 167 30.26 -18.50 19.39
N ASP A 168 31.28 -19.19 18.90
CA ASP A 168 31.09 -20.40 18.09
C ASP A 168 30.46 -21.54 18.90
N PHE A 169 30.78 -21.62 20.20
CA PHE A 169 30.18 -22.60 21.10
C PHE A 169 28.74 -22.24 21.48
N PHE A 170 28.43 -20.95 21.65
CA PHE A 170 27.05 -20.50 21.84
C PHE A 170 26.19 -20.81 20.62
N ALA A 171 26.70 -20.51 19.41
CA ALA A 171 26.06 -20.83 18.15
C ALA A 171 25.84 -22.34 17.97
N LEU A 172 26.82 -23.17 18.35
CA LEU A 172 26.68 -24.62 18.36
C LEU A 172 25.59 -25.08 19.34
N GLY A 173 25.54 -24.50 20.55
CA GLY A 173 24.52 -24.82 21.54
C GLY A 173 23.10 -24.45 21.11
N TYR A 174 22.95 -23.27 20.49
CA TYR A 174 21.68 -22.84 19.89
C TYR A 174 21.26 -23.81 18.77
N THR A 175 22.19 -24.15 17.86
CA THR A 175 21.93 -25.05 16.73
C THR A 175 21.54 -26.45 17.20
N TRP A 176 22.26 -26.99 18.19
CA TRP A 176 21.92 -28.26 18.82
C TRP A 176 20.49 -28.21 19.35
N TRP A 177 20.13 -27.17 20.12
CA TRP A 177 18.79 -27.04 20.68
C TRP A 177 17.70 -26.99 19.59
N GLN A 178 17.90 -26.19 18.55
CA GLN A 178 16.95 -26.07 17.44
C GLN A 178 16.70 -27.40 16.73
N ILE A 179 17.75 -28.18 16.45
CA ILE A 179 17.64 -29.50 15.80
C ILE A 179 16.96 -30.50 16.73
N GLN A 180 17.28 -30.47 18.03
CA GLN A 180 16.64 -31.33 19.02
C GLN A 180 15.13 -31.03 19.15
N VAL A 181 14.72 -29.75 19.14
CA VAL A 181 13.31 -29.35 19.14
C VAL A 181 12.61 -29.75 17.84
N LEU A 182 13.24 -29.48 16.69
CA LEU A 182 12.74 -29.86 15.36
C LEU A 182 12.44 -31.36 15.27
N THR A 183 13.43 -32.19 15.57
CA THR A 183 13.35 -33.66 15.50
C THR A 183 12.16 -34.21 16.25
N ARG A 184 11.94 -33.70 17.47
CA ARG A 184 10.90 -34.17 18.37
C ARG A 184 9.51 -33.66 17.99
N LYS A 185 9.40 -32.41 17.54
CA LYS A 185 8.11 -31.86 17.06
C LYS A 185 7.63 -32.54 15.79
N LEU A 186 8.53 -33.02 14.95
CA LEU A 186 8.21 -33.86 13.79
C LEU A 186 7.96 -35.33 14.14
N ARG A 187 7.96 -35.69 15.44
CA ARG A 187 7.70 -37.04 15.98
C ARG A 187 8.72 -38.10 15.53
N TYR A 188 9.94 -37.67 15.21
CA TYR A 188 11.06 -38.57 14.94
C TYR A 188 11.88 -38.84 16.21
N THR A 189 12.61 -39.95 16.19
CA THR A 189 13.65 -40.26 17.17
C THR A 189 14.99 -39.72 16.71
N SER A 190 15.74 -39.06 17.60
CA SER A 190 17.08 -38.53 17.31
C SER A 190 18.03 -39.64 16.83
N ASN A 191 18.75 -39.40 15.73
CA ASN A 191 19.80 -40.29 15.21
C ASN A 191 21.22 -39.81 15.55
N LEU A 192 21.34 -38.64 16.17
CA LEU A 192 22.60 -38.05 16.59
C LEU A 192 23.42 -39.02 17.46
N ASP A 193 24.65 -39.31 17.03
CA ASP A 193 25.62 -40.04 17.85
C ASP A 193 26.09 -39.16 19.00
N GLN A 194 25.37 -39.24 20.12
CA GLN A 194 25.62 -38.44 21.31
C GLN A 194 27.03 -38.64 21.87
N ILE A 195 27.61 -39.84 21.74
CA ILE A 195 28.94 -40.15 22.27
C ILE A 195 30.00 -39.48 21.40
N HIS A 196 29.88 -39.62 20.08
CA HIS A 196 30.78 -38.95 19.14
C HIS A 196 30.71 -37.42 19.32
N PHE A 197 29.49 -36.86 19.31
CA PHE A 197 29.27 -35.42 19.46
C PHE A 197 29.88 -34.87 20.76
N GLU A 198 29.65 -35.52 21.91
CA GLU A 198 30.19 -35.09 23.20
C GLU A 198 31.72 -35.16 23.27
N ASN A 199 32.32 -36.21 22.69
CA ASN A 199 33.77 -36.35 22.62
C ASN A 199 34.41 -35.23 21.80
N ARG A 200 33.83 -34.89 20.63
CA ARG A 200 34.32 -33.81 19.77
C ARG A 200 34.10 -32.44 20.41
N LEU A 201 32.94 -32.19 21.02
CA LEU A 201 32.65 -30.95 21.75
C LEU A 201 33.66 -30.70 22.87
N THR A 202 33.95 -31.74 23.66
CA THR A 202 34.92 -31.64 24.77
C THR A 202 36.34 -31.45 24.25
N ALA A 203 36.70 -32.10 23.14
CA ALA A 203 37.99 -31.89 22.49
C ALA A 203 38.14 -30.44 21.98
N ALA A 204 37.12 -29.89 21.33
CA ALA A 204 37.10 -28.51 20.86
C ALA A 204 37.29 -27.51 22.00
N ALA A 205 36.53 -27.68 23.09
CA ALA A 205 36.59 -26.79 24.25
C ALA A 205 37.97 -26.79 24.93
N ARG A 206 38.59 -27.98 25.09
CA ARG A 206 39.94 -28.09 25.66
C ARG A 206 40.99 -27.49 24.74
N ALA A 207 40.95 -27.83 23.45
CA ALA A 207 41.86 -27.29 22.45
C ALA A 207 41.80 -25.76 22.40
N LEU A 208 40.61 -25.15 22.46
CA LEU A 208 40.46 -23.70 22.50
C LEU A 208 41.11 -23.07 23.75
N ILE A 209 40.90 -23.67 24.93
CA ILE A 209 41.50 -23.18 26.18
C ILE A 209 43.02 -23.34 26.20
N ASP A 210 43.52 -24.41 25.58
CA ASP A 210 44.95 -24.70 25.44
C ASP A 210 45.60 -23.94 24.27
N ALA A 211 44.87 -23.01 23.64
CA ALA A 211 45.29 -22.20 22.50
C ALA A 211 45.73 -23.01 21.26
N GLN A 212 45.13 -24.17 21.05
CA GLN A 212 45.32 -25.05 19.89
C GLN A 212 44.25 -24.80 18.83
N ALA A 213 44.40 -23.70 18.07
CA ALA A 213 43.41 -23.21 17.11
C ALA A 213 42.94 -24.28 16.10
N THR A 214 43.88 -24.94 15.41
CA THR A 214 43.57 -25.94 14.37
C THR A 214 42.74 -27.10 14.93
N ALA A 215 43.16 -27.69 16.05
CA ALA A 215 42.46 -28.80 16.68
C ALA A 215 41.08 -28.38 17.21
N ALA A 216 40.93 -27.14 17.69
CA ALA A 216 39.65 -26.60 18.12
C ALA A 216 38.68 -26.41 16.94
N CYS A 217 39.17 -25.86 15.82
CA CYS A 217 38.38 -25.71 14.59
C CYS A 217 37.96 -27.05 13.99
N GLU A 218 38.86 -28.03 13.88
CA GLU A 218 38.52 -29.36 13.39
C GLU A 218 37.45 -30.03 14.27
N ALA A 219 37.61 -29.98 15.59
CA ALA A 219 36.68 -30.63 16.51
C ALA A 219 35.30 -29.95 16.56
N ILE A 220 35.22 -28.61 16.45
CA ILE A 220 33.93 -27.94 16.39
C ILE A 220 33.24 -28.12 15.03
N HIS A 221 34.01 -28.24 13.94
CA HIS A 221 33.48 -28.54 12.61
C HIS A 221 32.76 -29.90 12.62
N ASP A 222 33.40 -30.93 13.17
CA ASP A 222 32.79 -32.26 13.31
C ASP A 222 31.48 -32.22 14.14
N CYS A 223 31.39 -31.34 15.13
CA CYS A 223 30.13 -31.15 15.88
C CYS A 223 29.02 -30.57 14.99
N PHE A 224 29.34 -29.58 14.16
CA PHE A 224 28.37 -28.98 13.24
C PHE A 224 27.99 -29.93 12.10
N ASP A 225 28.92 -30.76 11.62
CA ASP A 225 28.64 -31.81 10.63
C ASP A 225 27.68 -32.86 11.19
N ALA A 226 27.92 -33.34 12.42
CA ALA A 226 27.01 -34.28 13.07
C ALA A 226 25.57 -33.72 13.23
N LEU A 227 25.44 -32.40 13.41
CA LEU A 227 24.15 -31.72 13.45
C LEU A 227 23.51 -31.57 12.07
N ALA A 228 24.30 -31.30 11.02
CA ALA A 228 23.83 -31.26 9.64
C ALA A 228 23.33 -32.64 9.19
N GLU A 229 24.10 -33.69 9.45
CA GLU A 229 23.73 -35.09 9.17
C GLU A 229 22.42 -35.47 9.88
N GLU A 230 22.27 -35.08 11.15
CA GLU A 230 21.04 -35.32 11.90
C GLU A 230 19.82 -34.66 11.23
N ARG A 231 19.96 -33.42 10.76
CA ARG A 231 18.88 -32.72 10.05
C ARG A 231 18.56 -33.37 8.70
N ASP A 232 19.57 -33.77 7.94
CA ASP A 232 19.42 -34.34 6.59
C ASP A 232 18.62 -35.64 6.57
N HIS A 233 18.54 -36.34 7.71
CA HIS A 233 17.65 -37.48 7.89
C HIS A 233 16.16 -37.11 7.81
N TYR A 234 15.78 -35.86 8.07
CA TYR A 234 14.39 -35.40 8.09
C TYR A 234 14.02 -34.61 6.83
N PHE A 235 14.91 -33.72 6.36
CA PHE A 235 14.70 -32.96 5.13
C PHE A 235 15.98 -32.86 4.32
N SER A 236 15.89 -33.10 3.02
CA SER A 236 17.02 -32.97 2.09
C SER A 236 17.20 -31.57 1.50
N SER A 237 16.26 -30.65 1.74
CA SER A 237 16.31 -29.28 1.23
C SER A 237 16.85 -28.34 2.30
N ASP A 238 17.80 -27.48 1.93
CA ASP A 238 18.28 -26.42 2.81
C ASP A 238 17.27 -25.25 2.80
N PRO A 239 16.71 -24.87 3.96
CA PRO A 239 15.87 -23.69 4.03
C PRO A 239 16.68 -22.42 3.71
N SER A 240 16.02 -21.42 3.16
CA SER A 240 16.64 -20.13 2.82
C SER A 240 16.58 -19.15 4.00
N ILE A 241 17.60 -18.33 4.15
CA ILE A 241 17.67 -17.27 5.16
C ILE A 241 18.01 -15.95 4.45
N ILE A 242 17.22 -14.91 4.75
CA ILE A 242 17.44 -13.54 4.30
C ILE A 242 17.66 -12.67 5.54
N ASP A 243 18.88 -12.16 5.68
CA ASP A 243 19.23 -11.12 6.66
C ASP A 243 19.03 -9.75 6.02
N LEU A 244 18.00 -8.99 6.43
CA LEU A 244 17.58 -7.73 5.83
C LEU A 244 17.69 -6.57 6.85
N THR A 245 18.64 -5.68 6.60
CA THR A 245 18.76 -4.40 7.30
C THR A 245 17.82 -3.35 6.68
N LEU A 246 16.93 -2.80 7.50
CA LEU A 246 16.03 -1.70 7.14
C LEU A 246 16.73 -0.35 7.33
N LEU A 247 16.71 0.52 6.33
CA LEU A 247 17.28 1.87 6.42
C LEU A 247 16.22 2.96 6.41
N THR A 248 16.51 4.02 7.14
CA THR A 248 15.91 5.36 7.04
C THR A 248 17.02 6.40 6.92
N PRO A 249 16.74 7.64 6.49
CA PRO A 249 17.73 8.72 6.46
C PRO A 249 18.53 8.88 7.76
N GLY A 250 17.89 8.69 8.92
CA GLY A 250 18.52 8.81 10.24
C GLY A 250 19.46 7.65 10.63
N THR A 251 19.48 6.56 9.86
CA THR A 251 20.25 5.34 10.17
C THR A 251 21.44 5.10 9.25
N ILE A 252 21.59 5.89 8.18
CA ILE A 252 22.68 5.76 7.19
C ILE A 252 24.06 5.74 7.87
N SER A 253 24.32 6.70 8.76
CA SER A 253 25.61 6.78 9.45
C SER A 253 25.88 5.55 10.31
N LYS A 254 24.86 5.02 11.01
CA LYS A 254 25.01 3.79 11.81
C LYS A 254 25.35 2.60 10.93
N TRP A 255 24.69 2.48 9.77
CA TRP A 255 24.96 1.43 8.82
C TRP A 255 26.37 1.52 8.24
N ILE A 256 26.84 2.70 7.83
CA ILE A 256 28.20 2.87 7.30
C ILE A 256 29.28 2.44 8.32
N HIS A 257 29.05 2.70 9.61
CA HIS A 257 30.01 2.42 10.68
C HIS A 257 29.83 1.07 11.38
N SER A 258 28.76 0.32 11.10
CA SER A 258 28.56 -0.98 11.72
C SER A 258 29.62 -1.97 11.21
N SER A 259 30.07 -2.88 12.07
CA SER A 259 30.97 -3.96 11.64
C SER A 259 30.29 -4.78 10.54
N THR A 260 31.00 -5.04 9.45
CA THR A 260 30.60 -6.07 8.48
C THR A 260 31.10 -7.40 9.04
N ASP A 261 30.32 -8.02 9.92
CA ASP A 261 30.61 -9.39 10.37
C ASP A 261 30.36 -10.44 9.26
N ALA A 262 30.00 -9.97 8.05
CA ALA A 262 29.95 -10.79 6.84
C ALA A 262 31.37 -11.33 6.56
N SER A 263 31.60 -12.57 6.97
CA SER A 263 32.86 -13.24 6.74
C SER A 263 33.03 -13.45 5.24
N ARG A 264 34.14 -12.97 4.66
CA ARG A 264 34.44 -13.27 3.26
C ARG A 264 34.54 -14.79 3.14
N PRO A 265 33.84 -15.42 2.16
CA PRO A 265 33.94 -16.85 1.99
C PRO A 265 35.38 -17.22 1.67
N ILE A 266 35.94 -18.06 2.53
CA ILE A 266 37.20 -18.77 2.35
C ILE A 266 36.83 -20.26 2.38
N ALA A 267 37.68 -21.19 1.92
CA ALA A 267 37.31 -22.60 1.80
C ALA A 267 36.72 -23.20 3.09
N SER A 268 37.13 -22.69 4.26
CA SER A 268 36.67 -23.13 5.59
C SER A 268 35.51 -22.33 6.19
N VAL A 269 34.99 -21.29 5.52
CA VAL A 269 33.95 -20.37 6.05
C VAL A 269 32.86 -20.13 5.00
N LEU A 270 31.63 -20.58 5.31
CA LEU A 270 30.47 -20.34 4.46
C LEU A 270 30.06 -18.87 4.50
N ALA A 271 29.57 -18.37 3.35
CA ALA A 271 29.14 -16.98 3.21
C ALA A 271 27.85 -16.71 3.99
N THR A 272 27.83 -15.58 4.70
CA THR A 272 26.63 -15.05 5.38
C THR A 272 26.33 -13.65 4.85
N PRO A 273 25.88 -13.53 3.59
CA PRO A 273 25.56 -12.25 3.00
C PRO A 273 24.52 -11.49 3.81
N GLN A 274 24.64 -10.17 3.80
CA GLN A 274 23.65 -9.24 4.36
C GLN A 274 22.90 -8.56 3.24
N ASN A 275 21.68 -8.13 3.52
CA ASN A 275 20.86 -7.39 2.58
C ASN A 275 20.46 -6.04 3.15
N VAL A 276 20.26 -5.06 2.29
CA VAL A 276 19.83 -3.73 2.71
C VAL A 276 18.66 -3.23 1.86
N LEU A 277 17.68 -2.62 2.51
CA LEU A 277 16.57 -1.93 1.83
C LEU A 277 16.94 -0.45 1.63
N VAL A 278 16.98 -0.01 0.37
CA VAL A 278 17.26 1.37 -0.02
C VAL A 278 16.12 1.91 -0.86
N ASP A 279 15.16 2.58 -0.22
CA ASP A 279 14.09 3.30 -0.92
C ASP A 279 14.51 4.73 -1.30
N GLU A 280 13.57 5.47 -1.89
CA GLU A 280 13.79 6.85 -2.33
C GLU A 280 14.33 7.78 -1.22
N ASP A 281 13.78 7.71 0.00
CA ASP A 281 14.17 8.60 1.09
C ASP A 281 15.64 8.41 1.47
N VAL A 282 16.07 7.14 1.54
CA VAL A 282 17.47 6.80 1.81
C VAL A 282 18.36 7.23 0.65
N ALA A 283 17.96 6.95 -0.59
CA ALA A 283 18.74 7.32 -1.77
C ALA A 283 18.93 8.85 -1.90
N GLU A 284 17.86 9.62 -1.72
CA GLU A 284 17.95 11.08 -1.69
C GLU A 284 18.85 11.59 -0.57
N ALA A 285 18.72 11.01 0.63
CA ALA A 285 19.54 11.40 1.76
C ALA A 285 21.02 11.14 1.45
N VAL A 286 21.39 9.99 0.87
CA VAL A 286 22.77 9.70 0.46
C VAL A 286 23.26 10.67 -0.60
N LEU A 287 22.45 11.00 -1.61
CA LEU A 287 22.83 11.94 -2.68
C LEU A 287 22.98 13.40 -2.21
N LYS A 288 22.35 13.77 -1.08
CA LYS A 288 22.46 15.11 -0.47
C LYS A 288 23.60 15.26 0.54
N GLN A 289 24.25 14.17 0.94
CA GLN A 289 25.34 14.17 1.94
C GLN A 289 26.68 14.61 1.36
N THR A 290 27.70 14.70 2.21
CA THR A 290 29.09 14.97 1.78
C THR A 290 29.62 13.84 0.89
N ASP A 291 30.48 14.20 -0.07
CA ASP A 291 31.11 13.24 -0.99
C ASP A 291 31.76 12.04 -0.27
N GLU A 292 32.34 12.25 0.93
CA GLU A 292 32.93 11.19 1.73
C GLU A 292 31.90 10.18 2.28
N THR A 293 30.78 10.67 2.82
CA THR A 293 29.72 9.81 3.38
C THR A 293 29.06 9.00 2.27
N SER A 294 28.76 9.66 1.14
CA SER A 294 28.18 9.02 -0.03
C SER A 294 29.15 8.01 -0.65
N ALA A 295 30.44 8.33 -0.75
CA ALA A 295 31.45 7.39 -1.23
C ALA A 295 31.54 6.14 -0.34
N ARG A 296 31.58 6.29 0.99
CA ARG A 296 31.60 5.15 1.92
C ARG A 296 30.34 4.31 1.86
N PHE A 297 29.18 4.95 1.69
CA PHE A 297 27.91 4.23 1.49
C PHE A 297 27.96 3.37 0.22
N LEU A 298 28.38 3.96 -0.90
CA LEU A 298 28.47 3.27 -2.19
C LEU A 298 29.53 2.18 -2.21
N GLU A 299 30.68 2.41 -1.57
CA GLU A 299 31.73 1.40 -1.40
C GLU A 299 31.19 0.17 -0.65
N ARG A 300 30.44 0.39 0.43
CA ARG A 300 29.84 -0.70 1.20
C ARG A 300 28.70 -1.39 0.44
N LEU A 301 27.83 -0.64 -0.22
CA LEU A 301 26.71 -1.18 -1.01
C LEU A 301 27.20 -2.03 -2.19
N SER A 302 28.35 -1.68 -2.76
CA SER A 302 28.99 -2.42 -3.86
C SER A 302 29.81 -3.63 -3.40
N GLY A 303 29.81 -3.93 -2.09
CA GLY A 303 30.53 -5.07 -1.52
C GLY A 303 29.90 -6.40 -1.94
N ASP A 304 30.73 -7.39 -2.26
CA ASP A 304 30.30 -8.70 -2.79
C ASP A 304 29.38 -9.51 -1.85
N GLN A 305 29.40 -9.20 -0.55
CA GLN A 305 28.58 -9.84 0.49
C GLN A 305 27.31 -9.03 0.83
N ILE A 306 27.04 -7.94 0.12
CA ILE A 306 25.87 -7.09 0.34
C ILE A 306 24.93 -7.21 -0.87
N GLY A 307 23.76 -7.81 -0.65
CA GLY A 307 22.63 -7.69 -1.56
C GLY A 307 21.80 -6.45 -1.22
N TRP A 308 20.99 -5.97 -2.15
CA TRP A 308 20.08 -4.87 -1.85
C TRP A 308 18.81 -4.89 -2.69
N CYS A 309 17.75 -4.35 -2.12
CA CYS A 309 16.45 -4.18 -2.75
C CYS A 309 15.95 -2.75 -2.55
N GLY A 310 15.10 -2.26 -3.44
CA GLY A 310 14.69 -0.85 -3.39
C GLY A 310 13.90 -0.38 -4.60
N GLY A 311 13.99 0.91 -4.91
CA GLY A 311 13.36 1.50 -6.09
C GLY A 311 11.91 1.96 -5.89
N GLY A 312 11.33 1.74 -4.71
CA GLY A 312 10.01 2.26 -4.36
C GLY A 312 10.04 3.70 -3.83
N PRO A 313 8.92 4.44 -3.96
CA PRO A 313 8.80 5.79 -3.42
C PRO A 313 8.75 5.79 -1.89
N SER A 314 9.03 6.95 -1.31
CA SER A 314 8.95 7.23 0.14
C SER A 314 7.73 6.60 0.80
N SER A 315 7.88 6.15 2.05
CA SER A 315 6.81 5.54 2.84
C SER A 315 5.58 6.46 3.05
N GLU A 316 5.74 7.77 2.91
CA GLU A 316 4.64 8.75 2.97
C GLU A 316 3.74 8.71 1.72
N PHE A 317 4.24 8.18 0.60
CA PHE A 317 3.48 8.09 -0.64
C PHE A 317 2.60 6.84 -0.68
N HIS A 318 1.29 7.04 -0.63
CA HIS A 318 0.30 5.96 -0.68
C HIS A 318 -0.14 5.68 -2.13
N LEU A 319 0.20 4.49 -2.64
CA LEU A 319 -0.09 4.12 -4.04
C LEU A 319 -1.60 4.00 -4.32
N GLU A 320 -2.41 3.72 -3.31
CA GLU A 320 -3.85 3.44 -3.47
C GLU A 320 -4.71 4.71 -3.56
N THR A 321 -4.29 5.78 -2.91
CA THR A 321 -5.10 7.01 -2.77
C THR A 321 -4.88 8.02 -3.89
N ASN A 322 -3.88 7.80 -4.72
CA ASN A 322 -3.45 8.69 -5.79
C ASN A 322 -3.99 8.24 -7.15
N SER A 323 -3.96 9.14 -8.14
CA SER A 323 -4.33 8.83 -9.52
C SER A 323 -3.31 7.87 -10.16
N ILE A 324 -3.70 7.21 -11.26
CA ILE A 324 -2.76 6.34 -11.98
C ILE A 324 -1.56 7.13 -12.50
N ASP A 325 -1.80 8.38 -12.92
CA ASP A 325 -0.75 9.28 -13.36
C ASP A 325 0.30 9.58 -12.31
N GLN A 326 -0.16 9.96 -11.13
CA GLN A 326 0.71 10.29 -10.00
C GLN A 326 1.55 9.09 -9.61
N VAL A 327 0.94 7.91 -9.51
CA VAL A 327 1.67 6.74 -9.04
C VAL A 327 2.74 6.32 -10.04
N GLU A 328 2.42 6.25 -11.33
CA GLU A 328 3.42 5.93 -12.35
C GLU A 328 4.54 6.97 -12.41
N GLN A 329 4.20 8.26 -12.30
CA GLN A 329 5.22 9.31 -12.25
C GLN A 329 6.11 9.14 -11.01
N ARG A 330 5.52 8.92 -9.83
CA ARG A 330 6.28 8.75 -8.59
C ARG A 330 7.10 7.46 -8.56
N LEU A 331 6.62 6.39 -9.18
CA LEU A 331 7.41 5.17 -9.41
C LEU A 331 8.62 5.49 -10.31
N ALA A 332 8.42 6.17 -11.44
CA ALA A 332 9.51 6.53 -12.35
C ALA A 332 10.54 7.46 -11.67
N ASP A 333 10.07 8.47 -10.93
CA ASP A 333 10.94 9.41 -10.20
C ASP A 333 11.76 8.68 -9.13
N ALA A 334 11.12 7.84 -8.30
CA ALA A 334 11.79 7.07 -7.25
C ALA A 334 12.83 6.10 -7.84
N MET A 335 12.48 5.38 -8.91
CA MET A 335 13.40 4.50 -9.63
C MET A 335 14.59 5.29 -10.19
N SER A 336 14.36 6.46 -10.80
CA SER A 336 15.43 7.34 -11.28
C SER A 336 16.35 7.78 -10.15
N ILE A 337 15.79 8.24 -9.03
CA ILE A 337 16.54 8.68 -7.84
C ILE A 337 17.43 7.56 -7.30
N VAL A 338 16.87 6.36 -7.12
CA VAL A 338 17.60 5.19 -6.62
C VAL A 338 18.65 4.72 -7.63
N GLY A 339 18.32 4.69 -8.93
CA GLY A 339 19.25 4.29 -9.99
C GLY A 339 20.48 5.18 -10.10
N ARG A 340 20.40 6.46 -9.68
CA ARG A 340 21.57 7.36 -9.63
C ARG A 340 22.64 6.96 -8.61
N LEU A 341 22.32 6.10 -7.63
CA LEU A 341 23.30 5.66 -6.63
C LEU A 341 24.42 4.82 -7.26
N THR A 342 24.06 3.79 -8.03
CA THR A 342 25.00 2.82 -8.61
C THR A 342 25.04 2.84 -10.14
N GLY A 343 24.21 3.68 -10.77
CA GLY A 343 24.01 3.72 -12.22
C GLY A 343 23.02 2.67 -12.74
N ASN A 344 22.57 1.74 -11.89
CA ASN A 344 21.60 0.70 -12.23
C ASN A 344 20.53 0.56 -11.12
N LEU A 345 19.36 0.06 -11.49
CA LEU A 345 18.33 -0.32 -10.51
C LEU A 345 18.72 -1.63 -9.80
N PRO A 346 18.28 -1.85 -8.54
CA PRO A 346 18.41 -3.16 -7.91
C PRO A 346 17.54 -4.19 -8.65
N ALA A 347 17.93 -5.46 -8.59
CA ALA A 347 17.15 -6.55 -9.21
C ALA A 347 15.80 -6.77 -8.50
N VAL A 348 15.67 -6.35 -7.24
CA VAL A 348 14.50 -6.61 -6.39
C VAL A 348 13.83 -5.31 -5.98
N TYR A 349 12.54 -5.19 -6.29
CA TYR A 349 11.74 -4.04 -5.89
C TYR A 349 11.31 -4.16 -4.43
N ALA A 350 11.55 -3.12 -3.64
CA ALA A 350 11.10 -3.04 -2.26
C ALA A 350 10.93 -1.59 -1.80
N ARG A 351 10.19 -1.40 -0.71
CA ARG A 351 10.04 -0.12 -0.01
C ARG A 351 9.85 -0.34 1.49
N LEU A 352 10.22 0.62 2.32
CA LEU A 352 10.15 0.47 3.77
C LEU A 352 8.70 0.37 4.28
N GLY A 353 7.80 1.22 3.77
CA GLY A 353 6.38 1.23 4.13
C GLY A 353 5.45 1.47 2.94
N GLY A 354 4.17 1.15 3.10
CA GLY A 354 3.12 1.40 2.11
C GLY A 354 2.84 0.27 1.11
N GLY A 355 3.46 -0.92 1.29
CA GLY A 355 3.21 -2.16 0.54
C GLY A 355 3.31 -2.06 -0.98
N VAL A 356 3.04 -3.17 -1.69
CA VAL A 356 3.01 -3.19 -3.17
C VAL A 356 1.72 -3.83 -3.66
N ALA A 357 0.76 -3.00 -4.07
CA ALA A 357 -0.49 -3.50 -4.65
C ALA A 357 -0.23 -4.18 -6.00
N ALA A 358 -0.89 -5.32 -6.26
CA ALA A 358 -0.73 -6.12 -7.48
C ALA A 358 -0.89 -5.31 -8.78
N GLN A 359 -1.75 -4.29 -8.75
CA GLN A 359 -1.99 -3.40 -9.90
C GLN A 359 -0.75 -2.68 -10.44
N TRP A 360 0.30 -2.54 -9.62
CA TRP A 360 1.55 -1.86 -10.00
C TRP A 360 2.65 -2.82 -10.45
N LEU A 361 2.44 -4.13 -10.33
CA LEU A 361 3.41 -5.14 -10.78
C LEU A 361 3.77 -5.00 -12.26
N PRO A 362 2.83 -4.72 -13.20
CA PRO A 362 3.20 -4.49 -14.60
C PRO A 362 4.18 -3.33 -14.77
N SER A 363 3.99 -2.22 -14.04
CA SER A 363 4.90 -1.07 -14.08
C SER A 363 6.27 -1.39 -13.48
N ILE A 364 6.31 -2.19 -12.41
CA ILE A 364 7.54 -2.62 -11.75
C ILE A 364 8.32 -3.59 -12.67
N VAL A 365 7.66 -4.62 -13.20
CA VAL A 365 8.29 -5.59 -14.11
C VAL A 365 8.80 -4.92 -15.39
N ALA A 366 8.04 -3.97 -15.96
CA ALA A 366 8.46 -3.24 -17.15
C ALA A 366 9.71 -2.35 -16.94
N SER A 367 10.03 -2.00 -15.69
CA SER A 367 11.26 -1.29 -15.33
C SER A 367 12.48 -2.20 -15.14
N GLY A 368 12.33 -3.54 -15.28
CA GLY A 368 13.42 -4.51 -15.26
C GLY A 368 13.65 -5.24 -13.94
N PHE A 369 12.77 -5.07 -12.95
CA PHE A 369 12.85 -5.81 -11.69
C PHE A 369 12.51 -7.30 -11.89
N GLN A 370 13.22 -8.18 -11.18
CA GLN A 370 13.13 -9.64 -11.28
C GLN A 370 12.43 -10.27 -10.08
N GLY A 371 12.38 -9.58 -8.95
CA GLY A 371 11.65 -9.99 -7.74
C GLY A 371 11.04 -8.80 -7.02
N VAL A 372 10.10 -9.07 -6.11
CA VAL A 372 9.47 -8.05 -5.28
C VAL A 372 9.39 -8.47 -3.81
N VAL A 373 9.57 -7.51 -2.90
CA VAL A 373 9.24 -7.63 -1.48
C VAL A 373 8.00 -6.76 -1.22
N PRO A 374 6.78 -7.32 -1.23
CA PRO A 374 5.54 -6.55 -1.12
C PRO A 374 5.19 -6.13 0.33
N ILE A 375 6.07 -6.42 1.28
CA ILE A 375 5.87 -6.24 2.72
C ILE A 375 5.94 -4.75 3.09
N ASP A 376 4.96 -4.30 3.88
CA ASP A 376 4.99 -3.03 4.58
C ASP A 376 5.59 -3.25 5.97
N PHE A 377 6.89 -2.98 6.13
CA PHE A 377 7.61 -3.21 7.38
C PHE A 377 7.17 -2.24 8.49
N ILE A 378 6.70 -1.05 8.15
CA ILE A 378 6.22 -0.05 9.13
C ILE A 378 4.90 -0.49 9.76
N ASN A 379 3.97 -0.99 8.93
CA ASN A 379 2.62 -1.36 9.38
C ASN A 379 2.45 -2.86 9.65
N GLY A 380 3.47 -3.68 9.41
CA GLY A 380 3.45 -5.14 9.62
C GLY A 380 2.43 -5.87 8.75
N ARG A 381 2.39 -5.56 7.44
CA ARG A 381 1.43 -6.13 6.48
C ARG A 381 2.13 -6.62 5.21
N GLY A 382 1.40 -7.32 4.35
CA GLY A 382 1.89 -7.75 3.02
C GLY A 382 2.70 -9.05 3.02
N PHE A 383 2.79 -9.75 4.15
CA PHE A 383 3.29 -11.12 4.21
C PHE A 383 2.15 -12.13 3.98
N ASP A 384 2.49 -13.34 3.57
CA ASP A 384 1.57 -14.47 3.33
C ASP A 384 1.95 -15.65 4.25
N ASN A 385 1.19 -16.74 4.18
CA ASN A 385 1.55 -17.99 4.85
C ASN A 385 2.79 -18.62 4.21
N GLU A 386 2.83 -18.62 2.87
CA GLU A 386 3.96 -19.11 2.11
C GLU A 386 5.05 -18.03 1.98
N SER A 387 6.30 -18.46 2.05
CA SER A 387 7.42 -17.53 2.13
C SER A 387 7.85 -16.95 0.77
N LYS A 388 7.70 -17.72 -0.31
CA LYS A 388 8.00 -17.30 -1.68
C LYS A 388 6.87 -17.72 -2.60
N VAL A 389 6.33 -16.78 -3.37
CA VAL A 389 5.13 -17.00 -4.20
C VAL A 389 5.24 -16.28 -5.53
N ILE A 390 4.36 -16.62 -6.49
CA ILE A 390 4.17 -15.83 -7.70
C ILE A 390 3.04 -14.82 -7.47
N LEU A 391 3.32 -13.53 -7.63
CA LEU A 391 2.28 -12.51 -7.69
C LEU A 391 1.97 -12.17 -9.15
N GLY A 392 0.69 -11.98 -9.45
CA GLY A 392 0.23 -11.78 -10.81
C GLY A 392 -0.86 -10.73 -10.94
N GLU A 393 -0.78 -9.94 -12.01
CA GLU A 393 -1.81 -9.00 -12.44
C GLU A 393 -1.94 -9.07 -13.97
N GLY A 394 -3.10 -9.53 -14.45
CA GLY A 394 -3.33 -9.73 -15.88
C GLY A 394 -2.44 -10.83 -16.46
N SER A 395 -1.55 -10.48 -17.39
CA SER A 395 -0.56 -11.40 -17.98
C SER A 395 0.84 -11.23 -17.39
N CYS A 396 1.00 -10.36 -16.39
CA CYS A 396 2.27 -10.07 -15.76
C CYS A 396 2.39 -10.89 -14.47
N GLU A 397 3.52 -11.57 -14.30
CA GLU A 397 3.85 -12.34 -13.11
C GLU A 397 5.27 -12.00 -12.65
N ILE A 398 5.48 -12.01 -11.34
CA ILE A 398 6.77 -11.78 -10.71
C ILE A 398 6.89 -12.60 -9.42
N GLU A 399 8.07 -13.13 -9.15
CA GLU A 399 8.36 -13.82 -7.89
C GLU A 399 8.37 -12.81 -6.73
N ALA A 400 7.78 -13.19 -5.60
CA ALA A 400 7.66 -12.34 -4.43
C ALA A 400 8.15 -13.05 -3.17
N LEU A 401 8.89 -12.32 -2.32
CA LEU A 401 9.25 -12.74 -0.97
C LEU A 401 8.17 -12.24 0.00
N THR A 402 7.28 -13.15 0.41
CA THR A 402 6.13 -12.89 1.29
C THR A 402 6.31 -13.49 2.68
N ALA A 403 7.50 -14.00 3.01
CA ALA A 403 7.84 -14.52 4.32
C ALA A 403 7.48 -13.52 5.43
N LYS A 404 6.82 -14.00 6.49
CA LYS A 404 6.54 -13.16 7.66
C LYS A 404 7.87 -12.69 8.27
N PRO A 405 8.10 -11.36 8.41
CA PRO A 405 9.32 -10.85 9.01
C PRO A 405 9.50 -11.35 10.44
N LEU A 406 10.70 -11.84 10.74
CA LEU A 406 11.17 -12.14 12.08
C LEU A 406 11.94 -10.92 12.59
N ASP A 407 11.54 -10.39 13.75
CA ASP A 407 12.28 -9.30 14.39
C ASP A 407 13.61 -9.87 14.91
N ALA A 408 14.72 -9.44 14.32
CA ALA A 408 16.03 -9.96 14.68
C ALA A 408 16.54 -9.43 16.03
N ASP A 409 15.89 -8.40 16.61
CA ASP A 409 16.22 -7.87 17.94
C ASP A 409 15.47 -8.61 19.07
N ASP A 410 14.52 -9.50 18.74
CA ASP A 410 13.71 -10.25 19.70
C ASP A 410 14.02 -11.77 19.68
N ASP A 411 14.60 -12.28 20.77
CA ASP A 411 14.85 -13.71 21.00
C ASP A 411 13.58 -14.57 20.88
N ALA A 412 12.38 -14.03 21.11
CA ALA A 412 11.12 -14.76 20.93
C ALA A 412 10.90 -15.20 19.47
N SER A 413 11.46 -14.48 18.49
CA SER A 413 11.44 -14.86 17.07
C SER A 413 12.21 -16.15 16.79
N PHE A 414 13.19 -16.49 17.64
CA PHE A 414 14.17 -17.55 17.42
C PHE A 414 13.91 -18.84 18.22
N LEU A 415 12.91 -18.87 19.10
CA LEU A 415 12.60 -20.04 19.94
C LEU A 415 12.37 -21.32 19.13
N THR A 416 11.69 -21.21 17.99
CA THR A 416 11.23 -22.35 17.17
C THR A 416 11.56 -22.17 15.69
N LEU A 417 12.68 -21.48 15.40
CA LEU A 417 13.09 -21.16 14.03
C LEU A 417 13.16 -22.43 13.16
N ALA A 418 13.91 -23.44 13.60
CA ALA A 418 14.07 -24.67 12.83
C ALA A 418 12.75 -25.42 12.66
N THR A 419 11.89 -25.45 13.68
CA THR A 419 10.55 -26.05 13.59
C THR A 419 9.70 -25.37 12.52
N ARG A 420 9.65 -24.03 12.49
CA ARG A 420 8.86 -23.29 11.50
C ARG A 420 9.36 -23.53 10.08
N LEU A 421 10.69 -23.57 9.89
CA LEU A 421 11.28 -23.89 8.59
C LEU A 421 10.97 -25.34 8.18
N GLY A 422 11.08 -26.29 9.11
CA GLY A 422 10.72 -27.68 8.87
C GLY A 422 9.24 -27.89 8.53
N GLU A 423 8.33 -27.19 9.21
CA GLU A 423 6.88 -27.20 8.91
C GLU A 423 6.60 -26.66 7.49
N ALA A 424 7.31 -25.62 7.05
CA ALA A 424 7.20 -25.09 5.69
C ALA A 424 7.71 -26.10 4.64
N ILE A 425 8.83 -26.78 4.90
CA ILE A 425 9.36 -27.83 4.01
C ILE A 425 8.36 -29.00 3.92
N ASP A 426 7.81 -29.46 5.04
CA ASP A 426 6.80 -30.54 5.08
C ASP A 426 5.53 -30.14 4.33
N GLY A 427 5.17 -28.85 4.35
CA GLY A 427 4.10 -28.27 3.55
C GLY A 427 4.37 -28.20 2.04
N GLY A 428 5.59 -28.49 1.59
CA GLY A 428 6.01 -28.36 0.18
C GLY A 428 6.25 -26.91 -0.25
N GLU A 429 6.45 -26.01 0.71
CA GLU A 429 6.72 -24.60 0.48
C GLU A 429 8.24 -24.34 0.37
N ILE A 430 8.63 -23.23 -0.26
CA ILE A 430 10.01 -22.75 -0.20
C ILE A 430 10.24 -22.12 1.18
N ALA A 431 10.73 -22.92 2.12
CA ALA A 431 10.98 -22.48 3.49
C ALA A 431 12.01 -21.33 3.51
N THR A 432 11.58 -20.14 3.92
CA THR A 432 12.47 -18.97 4.01
C THR A 432 12.26 -18.21 5.32
N ALA A 433 13.34 -17.96 6.06
CA ALA A 433 13.35 -17.05 7.20
C ALA A 433 13.78 -15.65 6.76
N LEU A 434 12.89 -14.67 6.86
CA LEU A 434 13.20 -13.25 6.64
C LEU A 434 13.48 -12.59 7.99
N MET A 435 14.75 -12.40 8.34
CA MET A 435 15.18 -11.69 9.55
C MET A 435 15.32 -10.20 9.22
N ALA A 436 14.51 -9.36 9.83
CA ALA A 436 14.51 -7.92 9.61
C ALA A 436 15.02 -7.19 10.86
N HIS A 437 15.91 -6.21 10.66
CA HIS A 437 16.47 -5.44 11.79
C HIS A 437 16.97 -4.05 11.37
N TRP A 438 17.21 -3.19 12.36
CA TRP A 438 17.86 -1.88 12.17
C TRP A 438 19.39 -2.00 12.22
N PRO A 439 20.15 -1.05 11.64
CA PRO A 439 21.60 -1.08 11.66
C PRO A 439 22.19 -1.14 13.08
N GLY A 440 23.01 -2.15 13.33
CA GLY A 440 23.68 -2.36 14.62
C GLY A 440 22.78 -2.93 15.73
N GLN A 441 21.57 -3.37 15.39
CA GLN A 441 20.68 -4.11 16.29
C GLN A 441 20.71 -5.62 15.98
N GLY A 442 20.13 -6.42 16.88
CA GLY A 442 20.10 -7.87 16.79
C GLY A 442 20.33 -8.52 18.17
N CYS A 443 19.52 -9.52 18.49
CA CYS A 443 19.64 -10.29 19.72
C CYS A 443 20.75 -11.34 19.66
N ASP A 444 21.04 -11.95 20.80
CA ASP A 444 22.06 -13.00 20.91
C ASP A 444 21.75 -14.18 19.99
N SER A 445 20.49 -14.62 19.93
CA SER A 445 20.05 -15.74 19.09
C SER A 445 20.20 -15.45 17.59
N PHE A 446 19.97 -14.21 17.17
CA PHE A 446 20.21 -13.79 15.78
C PHE A 446 21.70 -13.91 15.41
N GLN A 447 22.60 -13.47 16.30
CA GLN A 447 24.04 -13.61 16.08
C GLN A 447 24.46 -15.08 16.08
N ASP A 448 23.83 -15.92 16.93
CA ASP A 448 24.09 -17.36 16.95
C ASP A 448 23.70 -18.03 15.63
N VAL A 449 22.57 -17.66 15.01
CA VAL A 449 22.17 -18.14 13.67
C VAL A 449 23.20 -17.73 12.62
N ARG A 450 23.58 -16.44 12.59
CA ARG A 450 24.60 -15.94 11.64
C ARG A 450 25.93 -16.65 11.82
N ARG A 451 26.37 -16.83 13.07
CA ARG A 451 27.63 -17.50 13.40
C ARG A 451 27.58 -18.98 13.03
N ALA A 452 26.51 -19.70 13.35
CA ALA A 452 26.34 -21.11 12.99
C ALA A 452 26.35 -21.31 11.46
N ALA A 453 25.72 -20.41 10.71
CA ALA A 453 25.68 -20.47 9.24
C ALA A 453 27.06 -20.35 8.57
N THR A 454 28.07 -19.81 9.27
CA THR A 454 29.46 -19.83 8.78
C THR A 454 30.11 -21.21 8.86
N TRP A 455 29.59 -22.12 9.70
CA TRP A 455 30.09 -23.48 9.91
C TRP A 455 29.29 -24.52 9.14
N THR A 456 27.96 -24.37 9.06
CA THR A 456 27.07 -25.39 8.53
C THR A 456 25.83 -24.78 7.88
N LEU A 457 25.16 -25.55 7.01
CA LEU A 457 23.86 -25.21 6.46
C LEU A 457 22.70 -25.74 7.31
N ALA A 458 22.95 -26.37 8.45
CA ALA A 458 21.94 -27.08 9.25
C ALA A 458 20.68 -26.23 9.59
N LEU A 459 20.82 -24.92 9.81
CA LEU A 459 19.67 -24.04 10.04
C LEU A 459 19.15 -23.33 8.78
N GLY A 460 19.90 -23.41 7.68
CA GLY A 460 19.58 -22.83 6.39
C GLY A 460 20.76 -22.12 5.72
N LYS A 461 20.60 -21.81 4.44
CA LYS A 461 21.56 -21.07 3.62
C LYS A 461 21.20 -19.57 3.58
N PHE A 462 22.18 -18.70 3.83
CA PHE A 462 22.01 -17.26 3.66
C PHE A 462 22.14 -16.86 2.19
N TRP A 463 21.30 -15.92 1.75
CA TRP A 463 21.28 -15.43 0.38
C TRP A 463 21.44 -13.92 0.30
N LYS A 464 22.15 -13.44 -0.74
CA LYS A 464 21.89 -12.10 -1.25
C LYS A 464 20.50 -12.09 -1.91
N ILE A 465 19.79 -11.00 -1.73
CA ILE A 465 18.37 -10.93 -2.08
C ILE A 465 18.15 -11.04 -3.59
N ASP A 466 19.07 -10.56 -4.42
CA ASP A 466 19.07 -10.74 -5.86
C ASP A 466 19.35 -12.20 -6.29
N GLU A 467 20.33 -12.85 -5.66
CA GLU A 467 20.64 -14.28 -5.88
C GLU A 467 19.48 -15.19 -5.47
N TYR A 468 18.74 -14.84 -4.41
CA TYR A 468 17.55 -15.57 -3.98
C TYR A 468 16.45 -15.64 -5.06
N PHE A 469 16.31 -14.62 -5.89
CA PHE A 469 15.33 -14.61 -7.01
C PHE A 469 15.90 -15.17 -8.32
N THR A 470 17.21 -15.07 -8.54
CA THR A 470 17.85 -15.50 -9.80
C THR A 470 18.32 -16.95 -9.79
N GLU A 471 18.90 -17.37 -8.68
CA GLU A 471 19.54 -18.68 -8.50
C GLU A 471 18.78 -19.59 -7.51
N GLY A 472 17.96 -18.99 -6.63
CA GLY A 472 17.15 -19.72 -5.65
C GLY A 472 16.02 -20.55 -6.27
N GLU A 473 15.38 -21.36 -5.43
CA GLU A 473 14.24 -22.19 -5.85
C GLU A 473 13.08 -21.33 -6.37
N ARG A 474 12.39 -21.80 -7.40
CA ARG A 474 11.26 -21.10 -8.02
C ARG A 474 9.93 -21.57 -7.43
N PRO A 475 9.05 -20.64 -7.01
CA PRO A 475 7.76 -21.01 -6.45
C PRO A 475 6.81 -21.54 -7.51
N TYR A 476 5.93 -22.47 -7.14
CA TYR A 476 4.85 -22.96 -8.00
C TYR A 476 3.49 -22.34 -7.64
N HIS A 477 3.32 -21.88 -6.39
CA HIS A 477 2.06 -21.35 -5.91
C HIS A 477 1.93 -19.85 -6.20
N HIS A 478 0.70 -19.44 -6.53
CA HIS A 478 0.35 -18.04 -6.62
C HIS A 478 -0.03 -17.52 -5.24
N GLY A 479 0.61 -16.43 -4.84
CA GLY A 479 0.32 -15.77 -3.58
C GLY A 479 -1.05 -15.11 -3.61
N GLN A 480 -1.59 -14.81 -2.43
CA GLN A 480 -2.70 -13.87 -2.41
C GLN A 480 -2.17 -12.53 -2.90
N ASN A 481 -2.82 -11.96 -3.92
CA ASN A 481 -2.50 -10.60 -4.33
C ASN A 481 -2.55 -9.74 -3.07
N PRO A 482 -1.42 -9.13 -2.65
CA PRO A 482 -1.34 -8.42 -1.40
C PRO A 482 -2.48 -7.44 -1.43
N VAL A 483 -3.51 -7.73 -0.64
CA VAL A 483 -4.66 -6.86 -0.60
C VAL A 483 -4.07 -5.66 0.10
N ALA A 484 -3.76 -4.66 -0.70
CA ALA A 484 -4.13 -3.27 -0.53
C ALA A 484 -5.52 -3.16 0.13
N THR A 485 -5.74 -3.79 1.28
CA THR A 485 -6.85 -3.47 2.13
C THR A 485 -6.41 -2.16 2.70
N SER A 486 -6.91 -1.10 2.09
CA SER A 486 -7.28 0.13 2.74
C SER A 486 -8.30 -0.16 3.87
N SER A 487 -8.08 -1.16 4.73
CA SER A 487 -8.66 -1.13 6.06
C SER A 487 -8.21 0.22 6.58
N ALA A 488 -9.15 1.16 6.73
CA ALA A 488 -8.80 2.52 7.11
C ALA A 488 -7.88 2.40 8.32
N ASP A 489 -6.60 2.75 8.16
CA ASP A 489 -5.56 2.26 9.04
C ASP A 489 -5.93 2.58 10.48
N THR A 490 -5.63 1.68 11.41
CA THR A 490 -5.68 2.01 12.83
C THR A 490 -4.77 3.21 13.17
N SER A 491 -3.85 3.58 12.28
CA SER A 491 -3.00 4.78 12.34
C SER A 491 -3.45 5.94 11.43
N ALA A 492 -4.51 5.81 10.62
CA ALA A 492 -4.91 6.86 9.68
C ALA A 492 -5.52 8.07 10.41
N ASN A 493 -4.96 9.25 10.12
CA ASN A 493 -5.46 10.54 10.55
C ASN A 493 -6.48 11.08 9.51
N VAL A 494 -7.60 11.64 10.00
CA VAL A 494 -8.61 12.29 9.14
C VAL A 494 -8.04 13.43 8.31
N HIS A 495 -7.11 14.22 8.87
CA HIS A 495 -6.49 15.35 8.17
C HIS A 495 -5.69 14.88 6.94
N ASP A 496 -4.96 13.76 7.06
CA ASP A 496 -4.22 13.19 5.94
C ASP A 496 -5.18 12.67 4.87
N ALA A 497 -6.25 12.00 5.28
CA ALA A 497 -7.26 11.47 4.37
C ALA A 497 -7.99 12.59 3.59
N VAL A 498 -8.20 13.75 4.20
CA VAL A 498 -8.75 14.94 3.54
C VAL A 498 -7.72 15.60 2.62
N SER A 499 -6.48 15.75 3.07
CA SER A 499 -5.39 16.34 2.27
C SER A 499 -5.16 15.56 0.98
N ARG A 500 -5.22 14.22 1.05
CA ARG A 500 -5.13 13.34 -0.12
C ARG A 500 -6.28 13.53 -1.11
N SER A 501 -7.50 13.81 -0.65
CA SER A 501 -8.63 14.04 -1.56
C SER A 501 -8.50 15.36 -2.33
N PHE A 502 -7.92 16.39 -1.70
CA PHE A 502 -7.58 17.64 -2.37
C PHE A 502 -6.49 17.43 -3.44
N ALA A 503 -5.41 16.73 -3.08
CA ALA A 503 -4.34 16.42 -4.02
C ALA A 503 -4.86 15.63 -5.25
N LEU A 504 -5.77 14.69 -5.04
CA LEU A 504 -6.42 13.96 -6.13
C LEU A 504 -7.27 14.87 -7.01
N ALA A 505 -8.09 15.75 -6.43
CA ALA A 505 -8.93 16.68 -7.20
C ALA A 505 -8.09 17.61 -8.09
N GLU A 506 -7.02 18.18 -7.54
CA GLU A 506 -6.05 19.00 -8.28
C GLU A 506 -5.42 18.21 -9.44
N HIS A 507 -5.05 16.95 -9.21
CA HIS A 507 -4.51 16.11 -10.26
C HIS A 507 -5.52 15.76 -11.36
N LEU A 508 -6.78 15.50 -11.03
CA LEU A 508 -7.82 15.30 -12.04
C LEU A 508 -8.07 16.57 -12.87
N GLN A 509 -7.89 17.76 -12.27
CA GLN A 509 -7.91 19.03 -13.01
C GLN A 509 -6.68 19.17 -13.91
N GLN A 510 -5.49 18.80 -13.43
CA GLN A 510 -4.27 18.75 -14.26
C GLN A 510 -4.44 17.80 -15.45
N GLN A 511 -4.96 16.60 -15.23
CA GLN A 511 -5.25 15.64 -16.29
C GLN A 511 -6.23 16.19 -17.32
N THR A 512 -7.19 17.01 -16.89
CA THR A 512 -8.13 17.69 -17.80
C THR A 512 -7.43 18.71 -18.68
N ARG A 513 -6.46 19.46 -18.13
CA ARG A 513 -5.63 20.38 -18.93
C ARG A 513 -4.81 19.61 -19.96
N TRP A 514 -4.19 18.48 -19.57
CA TRP A 514 -3.46 17.63 -20.51
C TRP A 514 -4.35 17.09 -21.63
N ASN A 515 -5.54 16.59 -21.31
CA ASN A 515 -6.49 16.10 -22.32
C ASN A 515 -6.89 17.21 -23.31
N LEU A 516 -7.16 18.43 -22.82
CA LEU A 516 -7.47 19.59 -23.66
C LEU A 516 -6.28 19.99 -24.54
N ARG A 517 -5.06 19.93 -24.02
CA ARG A 517 -3.84 20.22 -24.81
C ARG A 517 -3.62 19.21 -25.91
N GLY A 518 -3.83 17.92 -25.63
CA GLY A 518 -3.82 16.88 -26.66
C GLY A 518 -4.86 17.13 -27.74
N LEU A 519 -6.09 17.50 -27.37
CA LEU A 519 -7.13 17.87 -28.33
C LEU A 519 -6.77 19.09 -29.17
N LEU A 520 -6.18 20.12 -28.56
CA LEU A 520 -5.72 21.30 -29.29
C LEU A 520 -4.60 20.95 -30.27
N ALA A 521 -3.61 20.17 -29.83
CA ALA A 521 -2.48 19.75 -30.67
C ALA A 521 -2.94 18.88 -31.86
N LEU A 522 -3.97 18.05 -31.67
CA LEU A 522 -4.59 17.28 -32.76
C LEU A 522 -5.17 18.18 -33.86
N ILE A 523 -5.74 19.32 -33.49
CA ILE A 523 -6.29 20.29 -34.45
C ILE A 523 -5.15 21.14 -35.03
N ASP A 524 -4.35 21.76 -34.16
CA ASP A 524 -3.29 22.70 -34.49
C ASP A 524 -1.96 22.30 -33.81
N PRO A 525 -1.10 21.50 -34.48
CA PRO A 525 0.17 21.04 -33.91
C PRO A 525 1.18 22.16 -33.68
N SER A 526 1.01 23.33 -34.30
CA SER A 526 1.92 24.46 -34.07
C SER A 526 1.87 24.97 -32.62
N THR A 527 0.77 24.71 -31.91
CA THR A 527 0.57 25.10 -30.51
C THR A 527 1.47 24.36 -29.52
N VAL A 528 2.08 23.23 -29.90
CA VAL A 528 2.96 22.45 -29.02
C VAL A 528 4.22 23.24 -28.63
N ALA A 529 4.72 24.11 -29.51
CA ALA A 529 5.89 24.94 -29.24
C ALA A 529 5.58 26.18 -28.36
N GLU A 530 4.30 26.47 -28.07
CA GLU A 530 3.90 27.64 -27.30
C GLU A 530 4.13 27.41 -25.80
N SER A 531 5.24 27.94 -25.25
CA SER A 531 5.55 27.84 -23.82
C SER A 531 4.45 28.41 -22.91
N GLU A 532 3.68 29.41 -23.38
CA GLU A 532 2.59 30.05 -22.61
C GLU A 532 1.42 29.10 -22.35
N LEU A 533 1.23 28.07 -23.20
CA LEU A 533 0.24 27.04 -22.93
C LEU A 533 0.58 26.22 -21.69
N GLY A 534 1.87 26.19 -21.29
CA GLY A 534 2.43 25.65 -20.05
C GLY A 534 1.49 25.75 -18.86
N SER A 535 1.04 26.98 -18.63
CA SER A 535 0.25 27.40 -17.47
C SER A 535 -1.22 27.69 -17.79
N ALA A 536 -1.68 27.48 -19.04
CA ALA A 536 -3.05 27.78 -19.43
C ALA A 536 -4.07 26.96 -18.63
N ASP A 537 -5.15 27.62 -18.20
CA ASP A 537 -6.26 26.95 -17.53
C ASP A 537 -7.20 26.24 -18.53
N ALA A 538 -8.15 25.47 -18.01
CA ALA A 538 -9.08 24.71 -18.84
C ALA A 538 -10.02 25.61 -19.69
N ILE A 539 -10.33 26.83 -19.24
CA ILE A 539 -11.23 27.75 -19.94
C ILE A 539 -10.52 28.30 -21.18
N GLU A 540 -9.27 28.71 -21.02
CA GLU A 540 -8.40 29.18 -22.08
C GLU A 540 -8.14 28.08 -23.13
N LEU A 541 -7.85 26.86 -22.69
CA LEU A 541 -7.63 25.74 -23.61
C LEU A 541 -8.90 25.40 -24.43
N ARG A 542 -10.09 25.40 -23.79
CA ARG A 542 -11.37 25.23 -24.52
C ARG A 542 -11.60 26.31 -25.55
N ARG A 543 -11.28 27.56 -25.19
CA ARG A 543 -11.37 28.71 -26.09
C ARG A 543 -10.46 28.54 -27.31
N ARG A 544 -9.19 28.16 -27.09
CA ARG A 544 -8.20 27.91 -28.14
C ARG A 544 -8.62 26.77 -29.07
N ILE A 545 -9.18 25.68 -28.53
CA ILE A 545 -9.75 24.58 -29.33
C ILE A 545 -10.86 25.10 -30.25
N VAL A 546 -11.78 25.91 -29.72
CA VAL A 546 -12.88 26.49 -30.50
C VAL A 546 -12.37 27.44 -31.60
N GLU A 547 -11.36 28.26 -31.30
CA GLU A 547 -10.71 29.10 -32.31
C GLU A 547 -9.97 28.28 -33.39
N ALA A 548 -9.27 27.21 -32.99
CA ALA A 548 -8.56 26.31 -33.90
C ALA A 548 -9.52 25.53 -34.82
N MET A 549 -10.77 25.28 -34.37
CA MET A 549 -11.85 24.77 -35.23
C MET A 549 -12.39 25.83 -36.22
N GLY A 550 -11.87 27.06 -36.21
CA GLY A 550 -12.27 28.14 -37.11
C GLY A 550 -13.52 28.92 -36.66
N LEU A 551 -13.94 28.77 -35.40
CA LEU A 551 -15.11 29.46 -34.85
C LEU A 551 -14.72 30.79 -34.18
N SER A 552 -15.55 31.82 -34.37
CA SER A 552 -15.33 33.14 -33.77
C SER A 552 -15.88 33.21 -32.35
N VAL A 553 -15.00 33.36 -31.36
CA VAL A 553 -15.37 33.44 -29.93
C VAL A 553 -15.77 34.87 -29.52
N ASP A 554 -16.86 34.99 -28.76
CA ASP A 554 -17.25 36.24 -28.10
C ASP A 554 -16.51 36.40 -26.75
N ARG A 555 -15.30 36.94 -26.82
CA ARG A 555 -14.43 37.14 -25.65
C ARG A 555 -15.06 38.04 -24.58
N ALA A 556 -15.89 38.99 -24.97
CA ALA A 556 -16.54 39.92 -24.04
C ALA A 556 -17.63 39.21 -23.23
N SER A 557 -18.45 38.36 -23.88
CA SER A 557 -19.43 37.53 -23.17
C SER A 557 -18.76 36.48 -22.27
N GLN A 558 -17.62 35.93 -22.69
CA GLN A 558 -16.88 34.94 -21.90
C GLN A 558 -16.31 35.55 -20.61
N GLN A 559 -15.67 36.72 -20.70
CA GLN A 559 -15.12 37.42 -19.53
C GLN A 559 -16.20 37.89 -18.54
N ASN A 560 -17.36 38.33 -19.06
CA ASN A 560 -18.45 38.83 -18.24
C ASN A 560 -19.45 37.76 -17.79
N GLY A 561 -19.26 36.48 -18.18
CA GLY A 561 -20.17 35.38 -17.88
C GLY A 561 -21.59 35.58 -18.40
N GLN A 562 -21.77 36.33 -19.49
CA GLN A 562 -23.10 36.63 -20.03
C GLN A 562 -23.58 35.54 -21.01
N PRO A 563 -24.88 35.22 -21.02
CA PRO A 563 -25.43 34.27 -21.99
C PRO A 563 -25.25 34.79 -23.42
N SER A 564 -24.64 33.97 -24.28
CA SER A 564 -24.53 34.24 -25.71
C SER A 564 -25.72 33.62 -26.48
N PRO A 565 -26.10 34.13 -27.66
CA PRO A 565 -27.03 33.45 -28.56
C PRO A 565 -26.52 32.07 -29.05
N SER A 566 -25.22 31.79 -28.96
CA SER A 566 -24.61 30.52 -29.38
C SER A 566 -23.39 30.17 -28.54
N VAL A 567 -23.24 28.89 -28.23
CA VAL A 567 -22.19 28.38 -27.33
C VAL A 567 -21.63 27.07 -27.91
N ALA A 568 -20.30 26.94 -27.91
CA ALA A 568 -19.61 25.69 -28.17
C ALA A 568 -19.22 25.02 -26.84
N LEU A 569 -19.46 23.72 -26.76
CA LEU A 569 -19.09 22.85 -25.65
C LEU A 569 -18.04 21.87 -26.14
N VAL A 570 -17.03 21.62 -25.30
CA VAL A 570 -15.97 20.65 -25.58
C VAL A 570 -15.98 19.62 -24.44
N ASN A 571 -15.83 18.34 -24.74
CA ASN A 571 -15.70 17.31 -23.72
C ASN A 571 -14.37 16.57 -23.93
N PRO A 572 -13.36 16.81 -23.08
CA PRO A 572 -12.04 16.18 -23.19
C PRO A 572 -11.95 14.81 -22.48
N HIS A 573 -13.08 14.14 -22.25
CA HIS A 573 -13.13 12.89 -21.51
C HIS A 573 -14.06 11.87 -22.16
N HIS A 574 -13.92 10.62 -21.72
CA HIS A 574 -14.92 9.58 -21.88
C HIS A 574 -15.66 9.37 -20.54
N PRO A 575 -16.99 9.11 -20.53
CA PRO A 575 -17.92 9.02 -21.66
C PRO A 575 -18.43 10.39 -22.13
N ALA A 576 -19.43 10.38 -23.02
CA ALA A 576 -20.20 11.56 -23.36
C ALA A 576 -20.85 12.18 -22.11
N THR A 577 -20.87 13.51 -22.02
CA THR A 577 -21.45 14.25 -20.89
C THR A 577 -22.72 14.96 -21.30
N ARG A 578 -23.47 15.42 -20.29
CA ARG A 578 -24.69 16.19 -20.47
C ARG A 578 -24.57 17.49 -19.68
N GLU A 579 -24.59 18.60 -20.40
CA GLU A 579 -24.33 19.92 -19.86
C GLU A 579 -25.57 20.81 -19.90
N ILE A 580 -25.74 21.62 -18.86
CA ILE A 580 -26.83 22.61 -18.79
C ILE A 580 -26.25 23.97 -19.15
N VAL A 581 -26.71 24.59 -20.25
CA VAL A 581 -26.12 25.83 -20.76
C VAL A 581 -27.18 26.91 -20.92
N PRO A 582 -26.94 28.13 -20.40
CA PRO A 582 -27.80 29.27 -20.66
C PRO A 582 -27.53 29.87 -22.05
N ILE A 583 -28.59 30.19 -22.79
CA ILE A 583 -28.57 30.81 -24.11
C ILE A 583 -29.44 32.08 -24.09
N SER A 584 -28.94 33.13 -24.75
CA SER A 584 -29.71 34.36 -24.96
C SER A 584 -30.77 34.16 -26.06
N GLY A 585 -32.01 34.56 -25.79
CA GLY A 585 -33.17 34.42 -26.68
C GLY A 585 -33.79 33.02 -26.72
N LYS A 586 -34.71 32.79 -27.68
CA LYS A 586 -35.49 31.56 -27.81
C LYS A 586 -34.92 30.64 -28.89
N ILE A 587 -34.93 29.34 -28.65
CA ILE A 587 -34.48 28.32 -29.61
C ILE A 587 -35.70 27.72 -30.30
N ALA A 588 -35.80 27.90 -31.62
CA ALA A 588 -36.95 27.45 -32.42
C ALA A 588 -36.85 25.97 -32.83
N LYS A 589 -35.63 25.45 -32.99
CA LYS A 589 -35.35 24.06 -33.37
C LYS A 589 -34.18 23.53 -32.55
N ALA A 590 -34.43 22.50 -31.75
CA ALA A 590 -33.40 21.79 -31.01
C ALA A 590 -32.60 20.90 -31.98
N ALA A 591 -31.27 20.98 -31.94
CA ALA A 591 -30.38 20.04 -32.61
C ALA A 591 -30.53 18.63 -32.00
N ASP A 592 -30.09 17.58 -32.69
CA ASP A 592 -30.17 16.20 -32.17
C ASP A 592 -29.35 16.02 -30.86
N SER A 593 -28.34 16.86 -30.66
CA SER A 593 -27.55 16.94 -29.43
C SER A 593 -28.28 17.56 -28.25
N VAL A 594 -29.50 18.10 -28.42
CA VAL A 594 -30.25 18.77 -27.36
C VAL A 594 -31.27 17.83 -26.75
N PHE A 595 -31.04 17.45 -25.50
CA PHE A 595 -31.93 16.58 -24.73
C PHE A 595 -33.20 17.32 -24.26
N TYR A 596 -33.08 18.57 -23.81
CA TYR A 596 -34.21 19.35 -23.31
C TYR A 596 -33.98 20.87 -23.43
N VAL A 597 -35.05 21.65 -23.60
CA VAL A 597 -35.01 23.13 -23.62
C VAL A 597 -36.12 23.69 -22.73
N ALA A 598 -35.77 24.62 -21.84
CA ALA A 598 -36.73 25.48 -21.14
C ALA A 598 -36.49 26.94 -21.53
N SER A 599 -37.54 27.63 -21.96
CA SER A 599 -37.45 29.05 -22.34
C SER A 599 -38.35 29.89 -21.43
N GLU A 600 -37.77 30.85 -20.72
CA GLU A 600 -38.46 31.79 -19.83
C GLU A 600 -37.89 33.20 -20.02
N GLY A 601 -38.77 34.22 -20.12
CA GLY A 601 -38.34 35.63 -20.13
C GLY A 601 -37.37 36.06 -21.24
N GLY A 602 -37.37 35.40 -22.40
CA GLY A 602 -36.43 35.71 -23.50
C GLY A 602 -35.03 35.13 -23.32
N ARG A 603 -34.86 34.17 -22.40
CA ARG A 603 -33.66 33.33 -22.28
C ARG A 603 -34.08 31.86 -22.37
N SER A 604 -33.17 31.02 -22.85
CA SER A 604 -33.34 29.57 -22.87
C SER A 604 -32.25 28.92 -22.02
N ARG A 605 -32.59 27.86 -21.29
CA ARG A 605 -31.62 26.92 -20.73
C ARG A 605 -31.75 25.62 -21.50
N ILE A 606 -30.64 25.12 -22.01
CA ILE A 606 -30.55 23.89 -22.78
C ILE A 606 -29.90 22.82 -21.93
N VAL A 607 -30.36 21.59 -22.05
CA VAL A 607 -29.65 20.39 -21.64
C VAL A 607 -29.09 19.74 -22.91
N ALA A 608 -27.78 19.79 -23.12
CA ALA A 608 -27.09 19.34 -24.33
C ALA A 608 -26.18 18.14 -24.05
N ASP A 609 -26.23 17.13 -24.90
CA ASP A 609 -25.30 16.00 -24.91
C ASP A 609 -24.03 16.39 -25.69
N VAL A 610 -22.87 16.15 -25.08
CA VAL A 610 -21.55 16.44 -25.67
C VAL A 610 -20.81 15.11 -25.85
N PRO A 611 -20.47 14.71 -27.09
CA PRO A 611 -19.77 13.47 -27.36
C PRO A 611 -18.47 13.33 -26.56
N ALA A 612 -18.06 12.10 -26.23
CA ALA A 612 -16.75 11.85 -25.63
C ALA A 612 -15.64 12.37 -26.56
N TRP A 613 -14.62 13.02 -26.00
CA TRP A 613 -13.47 13.53 -26.76
C TRP A 613 -13.86 14.39 -27.97
N GLY A 614 -14.93 15.17 -27.82
CA GLY A 614 -15.59 15.86 -28.91
C GLY A 614 -16.14 17.22 -28.53
N PHE A 615 -17.02 17.73 -29.39
CA PHE A 615 -17.65 19.03 -29.22
C PHE A 615 -19.12 19.02 -29.63
N CYS A 616 -19.86 20.02 -29.15
CA CYS A 616 -21.26 20.25 -29.47
C CYS A 616 -21.50 21.77 -29.53
N ILE A 617 -22.17 22.25 -30.58
CA ILE A 617 -22.51 23.66 -30.77
C ILE A 617 -24.02 23.81 -30.64
N VAL A 618 -24.45 24.67 -29.72
CA VAL A 618 -25.87 24.94 -29.45
C VAL A 618 -26.16 26.43 -29.51
N GLY A 619 -27.28 26.82 -30.09
CA GLY A 619 -27.64 28.23 -30.21
C GLY A 619 -28.85 28.49 -31.10
N GLN A 620 -29.09 29.77 -31.40
CA GLN A 620 -30.15 30.18 -32.32
C GLN A 620 -29.74 29.90 -33.77
N ASP A 621 -30.58 29.15 -34.50
CA ASP A 621 -30.45 29.05 -35.95
C ASP A 621 -31.03 30.31 -36.60
N SER A 622 -30.31 30.93 -37.55
CA SER A 622 -30.74 32.17 -38.22
C SER A 622 -31.82 31.96 -39.28
N GLY A 623 -32.32 30.72 -39.43
CA GLY A 623 -33.39 30.38 -40.36
C GLY A 623 -34.78 30.54 -39.75
N ASN A 624 -35.59 31.44 -40.32
CA ASN A 624 -37.05 31.49 -40.10
C ASN A 624 -37.70 30.17 -40.54
N ALA A 625 -37.81 29.19 -39.64
CA ALA A 625 -38.59 27.98 -39.87
C ALA A 625 -39.48 27.71 -38.65
N THR A 626 -40.73 28.17 -38.76
CA THR A 626 -41.83 27.84 -37.84
C THR A 626 -42.29 26.40 -38.08
N THR A 627 -41.70 25.44 -37.36
CA THR A 627 -42.33 24.13 -37.13
C THR A 627 -41.91 23.63 -35.76
N GLU A 628 -42.85 23.60 -34.82
CA GLU A 628 -42.70 22.84 -33.58
C GLU A 628 -42.53 21.35 -33.94
N ARG A 629 -41.30 20.84 -33.87
CA ARG A 629 -41.08 19.39 -33.81
C ARG A 629 -41.19 18.96 -32.35
N GLY A 630 -42.11 18.03 -32.08
CA GLY A 630 -42.04 17.19 -30.89
C GLY A 630 -40.72 16.40 -30.86
N PRO A 631 -40.32 15.87 -29.69
CA PRO A 631 -38.99 15.28 -29.48
C PRO A 631 -38.64 14.29 -30.60
N GLY A 632 -37.49 14.54 -31.23
CA GLY A 632 -36.95 13.76 -32.34
C GLY A 632 -36.80 12.29 -31.96
N SER A 633 -37.13 11.43 -32.93
CA SER A 633 -37.18 9.98 -32.82
C SER A 633 -35.79 9.36 -32.60
N LEU A 634 -35.39 9.21 -31.34
CA LEU A 634 -34.43 8.18 -30.93
C LEU A 634 -35.23 6.92 -30.55
N ASN A 635 -35.23 5.95 -31.46
CA ASN A 635 -36.01 4.69 -31.46
C ASN A 635 -35.87 3.80 -30.21
N TRP A 636 -35.05 4.16 -29.22
CA TRP A 636 -34.90 3.38 -27.99
C TRP A 636 -35.87 3.82 -26.87
N ILE A 637 -36.32 5.09 -26.86
CA ILE A 637 -37.25 5.62 -25.84
C ILE A 637 -38.67 5.04 -26.02
N GLN A 638 -39.02 4.58 -27.21
CA GLN A 638 -40.29 3.88 -27.46
C GLN A 638 -40.40 2.51 -26.78
N LYS A 639 -39.30 1.96 -26.20
CA LYS A 639 -39.32 0.68 -25.47
C LYS A 639 -39.40 0.80 -23.95
N LEU A 640 -39.38 1.99 -23.36
CA LEU A 640 -39.64 2.19 -21.93
C LEU A 640 -41.04 2.75 -21.65
N GLY A 641 -41.97 1.85 -21.34
CA GLY A 641 -43.04 2.03 -20.32
C GLY A 641 -43.88 3.32 -20.32
N ARG A 642 -45.01 3.27 -21.05
CA ARG A 642 -46.37 3.87 -20.91
C ARG A 642 -46.78 4.96 -19.86
N SER A 643 -45.94 5.62 -19.03
CA SER A 643 -46.44 6.64 -18.07
C SER A 643 -46.16 8.12 -18.40
N LEU A 644 -45.37 8.44 -19.42
CA LEU A 644 -44.98 9.82 -19.74
C LEU A 644 -45.75 10.39 -20.94
N ARG A 645 -46.98 10.86 -20.70
CA ARG A 645 -47.73 11.80 -21.56
C ARG A 645 -48.19 13.05 -20.79
N ARG A 646 -47.39 13.51 -19.82
CA ARG A 646 -47.53 14.86 -19.25
C ARG A 646 -46.38 15.73 -19.77
N PRO A 647 -46.61 17.00 -20.14
CA PRO A 647 -45.52 17.94 -20.37
C PRO A 647 -44.63 17.96 -19.12
N ALA A 648 -43.31 17.95 -19.29
CA ALA A 648 -42.37 17.90 -18.17
C ALA A 648 -42.64 19.08 -17.22
N GLY A 649 -43.16 18.76 -16.02
CA GLY A 649 -43.46 19.72 -14.98
C GLY A 649 -42.19 20.24 -14.30
N LYS A 650 -42.40 21.10 -13.31
CA LYS A 650 -41.35 21.49 -12.36
C LYS A 650 -40.76 20.25 -11.67
N ILE A 651 -39.47 20.29 -11.33
CA ILE A 651 -38.76 19.14 -10.74
C ILE A 651 -39.16 18.92 -9.26
N LEU A 652 -39.43 19.99 -8.53
CA LEU A 652 -39.80 19.93 -7.12
C LEU A 652 -41.32 20.08 -6.93
N ASP A 653 -41.89 19.15 -6.15
CA ASP A 653 -43.28 19.18 -5.67
C ASP A 653 -43.28 18.92 -4.15
N GLY A 654 -43.54 19.97 -3.36
CA GLY A 654 -43.40 19.91 -1.90
C GLY A 654 -41.97 19.58 -1.46
N HIS A 655 -41.78 18.40 -0.87
CA HIS A 655 -40.45 17.88 -0.44
C HIS A 655 -39.97 16.71 -1.32
N ARG A 656 -40.53 16.57 -2.53
CA ARG A 656 -40.23 15.50 -3.48
C ARG A 656 -39.59 16.07 -4.73
N LEU A 657 -38.38 15.60 -5.05
CA LEU A 657 -37.66 15.92 -6.27
C LEU A 657 -37.90 14.79 -7.28
N SER A 658 -38.23 15.12 -8.53
CA SER A 658 -38.47 14.12 -9.56
C SER A 658 -37.97 14.51 -10.95
N ASN A 659 -37.31 13.58 -11.61
CA ASN A 659 -37.00 13.64 -13.04
C ASN A 659 -37.36 12.31 -13.72
N GLU A 660 -36.94 12.13 -14.97
CA GLU A 660 -37.21 10.93 -15.77
C GLU A 660 -36.48 9.66 -15.31
N PHE A 661 -35.50 9.77 -14.40
CA PHE A 661 -34.71 8.64 -13.90
C PHE A 661 -35.04 8.27 -12.46
N MET A 662 -35.42 9.24 -11.64
CA MET A 662 -35.64 9.02 -10.22
C MET A 662 -36.66 9.95 -9.59
N GLU A 663 -37.15 9.49 -8.45
CA GLU A 663 -37.95 10.24 -7.51
C GLU A 663 -37.31 10.14 -6.13
N VAL A 664 -37.15 11.28 -5.47
CA VAL A 664 -36.46 11.41 -4.19
C VAL A 664 -37.40 12.09 -3.20
N ALA A 665 -37.70 11.42 -2.09
CA ALA A 665 -38.47 11.99 -0.99
C ALA A 665 -37.54 12.46 0.13
N ILE A 666 -37.55 13.77 0.41
CA ILE A 666 -36.75 14.39 1.47
C ILE A 666 -37.62 14.55 2.72
N SER A 667 -37.05 14.21 3.88
CA SER A 667 -37.75 14.28 5.16
C SER A 667 -37.69 15.69 5.76
N PRO A 668 -38.84 16.35 6.02
CA PRO A 668 -38.85 17.64 6.71
C PRO A 668 -38.57 17.51 8.21
N GLU A 669 -38.54 16.29 8.79
CA GLU A 669 -38.33 16.07 10.23
C GLU A 669 -36.84 15.94 10.59
N HIS A 670 -36.03 15.31 9.74
CA HIS A 670 -34.61 15.06 10.01
C HIS A 670 -33.66 15.50 8.88
N GLY A 671 -34.19 15.97 7.75
CA GLY A 671 -33.41 16.54 6.64
C GLY A 671 -32.69 15.51 5.76
N GLY A 672 -32.86 14.22 6.04
CA GLY A 672 -32.32 13.10 5.26
C GLY A 672 -33.27 12.63 4.16
N ILE A 673 -32.83 11.65 3.37
CA ILE A 673 -33.64 11.02 2.33
C ILE A 673 -34.49 9.91 2.96
N ASN A 674 -35.82 10.02 2.83
CA ASN A 674 -36.76 8.97 3.24
C ASN A 674 -36.72 7.79 2.29
N GLY A 675 -36.63 8.06 0.98
CA GLY A 675 -36.47 7.02 -0.02
C GLY A 675 -36.19 7.57 -1.41
N ILE A 676 -35.54 6.73 -2.22
CA ILE A 676 -35.33 6.96 -3.65
C ILE A 676 -35.91 5.79 -4.45
N TYR A 677 -36.68 6.15 -5.47
CA TYR A 677 -37.26 5.22 -6.43
C TYR A 677 -36.64 5.49 -7.80
N SER A 678 -35.91 4.52 -8.34
CA SER A 678 -35.22 4.62 -9.62
C SER A 678 -35.13 3.26 -10.32
N GLY A 679 -34.98 3.27 -11.64
CA GLY A 679 -34.85 2.07 -12.46
C GLY A 679 -36.16 1.28 -12.65
N ARG A 680 -36.05 0.02 -13.08
CA ARG A 680 -37.21 -0.88 -13.33
C ARG A 680 -37.69 -1.63 -12.09
N GLY A 681 -36.91 -1.59 -11.02
CA GLY A 681 -37.19 -2.30 -9.78
C GLY A 681 -38.27 -1.62 -8.92
N ARG A 682 -39.01 -2.42 -8.13
CA ARG A 682 -39.90 -1.89 -7.09
C ARG A 682 -39.16 -1.72 -5.76
N GLY A 683 -39.65 -0.80 -4.93
CA GLY A 683 -39.19 -0.56 -3.57
C GLY A 683 -38.23 0.63 -3.43
N ASN A 684 -38.05 1.07 -2.19
CA ASN A 684 -37.04 2.07 -1.85
C ASN A 684 -35.63 1.48 -2.04
N ARG A 685 -34.73 2.22 -2.68
CA ARG A 685 -33.34 1.82 -2.90
C ARG A 685 -32.35 2.42 -1.92
N PHE A 686 -32.70 3.55 -1.32
CA PHE A 686 -31.72 4.42 -0.68
C PHE A 686 -32.38 5.36 0.31
N SER A 687 -31.90 5.34 1.54
CA SER A 687 -32.27 6.32 2.56
C SER A 687 -31.03 6.82 3.27
N THR A 688 -31.09 8.05 3.77
CA THR A 688 -29.96 8.66 4.49
C THR A 688 -30.40 9.34 5.77
N ARG A 689 -29.49 9.38 6.74
CA ARG A 689 -29.67 10.13 7.98
C ARG A 689 -28.34 10.69 8.46
N LEU A 690 -28.35 11.91 8.98
CA LEU A 690 -27.19 12.45 9.68
C LEU A 690 -27.19 11.96 11.11
N VAL A 691 -26.06 11.42 11.56
CA VAL A 691 -25.92 10.81 12.88
C VAL A 691 -24.58 11.16 13.54
N MET A 692 -24.58 11.17 14.88
CA MET A 692 -23.38 11.24 15.72
C MET A 692 -23.41 10.06 16.71
N THR A 693 -22.27 9.44 16.98
CA THR A 693 -22.19 8.26 17.86
C THR A 693 -21.13 8.46 18.96
N PRO A 694 -21.43 9.23 20.02
CA PRO A 694 -20.48 9.49 21.10
C PRO A 694 -20.26 8.24 21.99
N HIS A 695 -18.99 7.87 22.21
CA HIS A 695 -18.45 6.91 23.20
C HIS A 695 -18.97 5.44 23.18
N SER A 696 -20.21 5.17 22.78
CA SER A 696 -20.80 3.83 22.65
C SER A 696 -21.77 3.75 21.46
N PRO A 697 -21.75 2.68 20.65
CA PRO A 697 -22.66 2.50 19.51
C PRO A 697 -24.15 2.51 19.89
N SER A 698 -24.49 2.20 21.15
CA SER A 698 -25.88 2.17 21.64
C SER A 698 -26.52 3.55 21.80
N LYS A 699 -25.74 4.65 21.78
CA LYS A 699 -26.22 6.04 21.91
C LYS A 699 -26.02 6.80 20.60
N THR A 700 -26.65 6.36 19.51
CA THR A 700 -26.62 7.13 18.25
C THR A 700 -27.61 8.31 18.31
N ILE A 701 -27.09 9.52 18.16
CA ILE A 701 -27.85 10.78 18.11
C ILE A 701 -28.18 11.09 16.65
N ALA A 702 -29.46 11.29 16.34
CA ALA A 702 -29.91 11.68 15.01
C ALA A 702 -30.13 13.19 14.88
N SER A 703 -29.98 13.71 13.66
CA SER A 703 -30.32 15.10 13.35
C SER A 703 -31.83 15.39 13.45
N VAL A 704 -32.15 16.64 13.79
CA VAL A 704 -33.48 17.25 13.68
C VAL A 704 -33.43 18.37 12.64
N CYS A 705 -34.39 18.40 11.72
CA CYS A 705 -34.54 19.46 10.73
C CYS A 705 -35.47 20.55 11.28
N GLU A 706 -35.06 21.80 11.11
CA GLU A 706 -35.78 22.97 11.60
C GLU A 706 -36.45 23.74 10.46
N SER A 707 -35.79 23.83 9.30
CA SER A 707 -36.34 24.55 8.15
C SER A 707 -36.03 23.88 6.82
N VAL A 708 -36.94 24.06 5.86
CA VAL A 708 -36.78 23.65 4.46
C VAL A 708 -37.17 24.82 3.56
N ARG A 709 -36.29 25.22 2.65
CA ARG A 709 -36.46 26.36 1.75
C ARG A 709 -36.24 25.94 0.29
N GLU A 710 -37.18 26.33 -0.58
CA GLU A 710 -36.99 26.26 -2.04
C GLU A 710 -36.03 27.37 -2.49
N ILE A 711 -34.93 26.99 -3.14
CA ILE A 711 -33.94 27.92 -3.73
C ILE A 711 -34.19 28.07 -5.23
N GLU A 712 -34.40 26.94 -5.93
CA GLU A 712 -34.72 26.90 -7.35
C GLU A 712 -35.78 25.83 -7.60
N ASN A 713 -36.78 26.13 -8.43
CA ASN A 713 -37.71 25.13 -8.93
C ASN A 713 -38.16 25.47 -10.36
N SER A 714 -37.38 24.99 -11.32
CA SER A 714 -37.63 25.12 -12.74
C SER A 714 -37.96 23.78 -13.38
N ARG A 715 -38.17 23.78 -14.71
CA ARG A 715 -38.33 22.54 -15.49
C ARG A 715 -37.01 21.80 -15.71
N ILE A 716 -35.87 22.45 -15.46
CA ILE A 716 -34.51 21.93 -15.71
C ILE A 716 -33.75 21.58 -14.44
N SER A 717 -33.93 22.34 -13.37
CA SER A 717 -33.21 22.15 -12.10
C SER A 717 -34.15 22.45 -10.94
N ALA A 718 -33.99 21.71 -9.84
CA ALA A 718 -34.50 22.11 -8.55
C ALA A 718 -33.43 22.02 -7.48
N VAL A 719 -33.44 23.00 -6.57
CA VAL A 719 -32.54 23.10 -5.42
C VAL A 719 -33.36 23.42 -4.18
N ILE A 720 -33.22 22.60 -3.14
CA ILE A 720 -33.76 22.87 -1.81
C ILE A 720 -32.62 22.99 -0.80
N GLU A 721 -32.79 23.88 0.17
CA GLU A 721 -31.88 24.08 1.30
C GLU A 721 -32.60 23.72 2.59
N LEU A 722 -31.90 23.05 3.50
CA LEU A 722 -32.41 22.61 4.78
C LEU A 722 -31.45 23.05 5.87
N THR A 723 -31.99 23.45 7.02
CA THR A 723 -31.20 23.72 8.23
C THR A 723 -31.71 22.89 9.39
N GLY A 724 -30.81 22.54 10.31
CA GLY A 724 -31.18 21.82 11.51
C GLY A 724 -30.03 21.70 12.49
N TYR A 725 -30.19 20.79 13.46
CA TYR A 725 -29.22 20.62 14.54
C TYR A 725 -29.12 19.17 15.05
N PHE A 726 -28.05 18.87 15.77
CA PHE A 726 -27.92 17.73 16.68
C PHE A 726 -28.11 18.20 18.13
N VAL A 727 -28.63 17.33 19.01
CA VAL A 727 -28.71 17.60 20.46
C VAL A 727 -27.73 16.69 21.17
N THR A 728 -26.65 17.26 21.71
CA THR A 728 -25.60 16.53 22.43
C THR A 728 -25.57 16.94 23.90
N SER A 729 -25.32 16.01 24.81
CA SER A 729 -25.10 16.28 26.24
C SER A 729 -23.61 16.57 26.50
N ASP A 730 -23.30 17.66 27.19
CA ASP A 730 -21.93 17.99 27.57
C ASP A 730 -21.57 17.30 28.91
N GLU A 731 -20.80 16.21 28.86
CA GLU A 731 -20.47 15.42 30.07
C GLU A 731 -19.49 16.17 31.02
N ASN A 732 -18.84 17.23 30.55
CA ASN A 732 -17.87 18.04 31.32
C ASN A 732 -18.47 19.31 31.97
N ALA A 733 -19.78 19.55 31.84
CA ALA A 733 -20.42 20.69 32.47
C ALA A 733 -20.58 20.45 33.98
N ALA A 734 -19.72 21.09 34.79
CA ALA A 734 -19.89 21.13 36.23
C ALA A 734 -21.21 21.83 36.59
N GLN A 735 -22.18 21.05 37.09
CA GLN A 735 -23.50 21.49 37.56
C GLN A 735 -24.38 22.22 36.52
N GLY A 736 -25.19 21.44 35.79
CA GLY A 736 -26.36 21.93 35.06
C GLY A 736 -26.43 21.34 33.65
N ASP A 737 -27.62 20.87 33.27
CA ASP A 737 -27.97 20.26 31.97
C ASP A 737 -27.72 21.22 30.79
N SER A 738 -26.46 21.35 30.34
CA SER A 738 -26.10 22.14 29.18
C SER A 738 -26.20 21.27 27.92
N THR A 739 -27.38 21.27 27.33
CA THR A 739 -27.59 20.71 25.98
C THR A 739 -26.85 21.58 24.95
N ARG A 740 -25.87 20.98 24.26
CA ARG A 740 -25.15 21.64 23.16
C ARG A 740 -25.85 21.32 21.84
N ARG A 741 -26.08 22.35 21.03
CA ARG A 741 -26.60 22.21 19.66
C ARG A 741 -25.46 22.35 18.65
N VAL A 742 -25.31 21.35 17.77
CA VAL A 742 -24.41 21.42 16.62
C VAL A 742 -25.27 21.67 15.38
N LEU A 743 -25.12 22.83 14.75
CA LEU A 743 -25.95 23.22 13.61
C LEU A 743 -25.43 22.61 12.31
N TRP A 744 -26.34 22.34 11.38
CA TRP A 744 -25.99 21.90 10.05
C TRP A 744 -26.88 22.60 9.01
N THR A 745 -26.31 22.81 7.82
CA THR A 745 -27.02 23.27 6.62
C THR A 745 -26.78 22.27 5.51
N ALA A 746 -27.83 21.85 4.81
CA ALA A 746 -27.74 20.91 3.71
C ALA A 746 -28.46 21.41 2.46
N ARG A 747 -28.01 21.00 1.28
CA ARG A 747 -28.65 21.30 -0.01
C ARG A 747 -28.82 20.03 -0.83
N TYR A 748 -29.99 19.86 -1.43
CA TYR A 748 -30.23 18.85 -2.44
C TYR A 748 -30.48 19.51 -3.79
N ARG A 749 -29.84 18.98 -4.83
CA ARG A 749 -30.06 19.41 -6.21
C ARG A 749 -30.34 18.22 -7.12
N LEU A 750 -31.40 18.32 -7.91
CA LEU A 750 -31.74 17.39 -8.97
C LEU A 750 -31.92 18.12 -10.29
N ASP A 751 -31.22 17.65 -11.32
CA ASP A 751 -31.27 18.22 -12.66
C ASP A 751 -32.01 17.30 -13.64
N ARG A 752 -32.62 17.91 -14.66
CA ARG A 752 -33.19 17.22 -15.82
C ARG A 752 -32.06 16.52 -16.58
N GLY A 753 -32.31 15.30 -17.01
CA GLY A 753 -31.35 14.48 -17.73
C GLY A 753 -30.30 13.81 -16.84
N SER A 754 -30.30 14.07 -15.53
CA SER A 754 -29.29 13.52 -14.62
C SER A 754 -29.75 12.23 -13.93
N ARG A 755 -28.87 11.23 -13.87
CA ARG A 755 -29.03 10.04 -13.01
C ARG A 755 -28.44 10.23 -11.61
N ARG A 756 -28.18 11.48 -11.23
CA ARG A 756 -27.37 11.83 -10.06
C ARG A 756 -28.08 12.90 -9.24
N LEU A 757 -28.20 12.63 -7.94
CA LEU A 757 -28.68 13.56 -6.93
C LEU A 757 -27.47 14.14 -6.21
N ARG A 758 -27.32 15.46 -6.25
CA ARG A 758 -26.25 16.14 -5.52
C ARG A 758 -26.73 16.49 -4.11
N TYR A 759 -25.91 16.18 -3.12
CA TYR A 759 -26.13 16.50 -1.73
C TYR A 759 -24.92 17.27 -1.20
N GLN A 760 -25.13 18.46 -0.66
CA GLN A 760 -24.09 19.24 -0.01
C GLN A 760 -24.45 19.43 1.44
N ILE A 761 -23.47 19.37 2.33
CA ILE A 761 -23.66 19.63 3.76
C ILE A 761 -22.52 20.48 4.32
N ARG A 762 -22.87 21.37 5.23
CA ARG A 762 -21.96 22.06 6.13
C ARG A 762 -22.41 21.81 7.56
N ILE A 763 -21.45 21.60 8.44
CA ILE A 763 -21.66 21.51 9.89
C ILE A 763 -20.99 22.74 10.50
N ASP A 764 -21.74 23.54 11.25
CA ASP A 764 -21.21 24.71 11.91
C ASP A 764 -20.54 24.25 13.22
N SER A 765 -19.30 23.77 13.14
CA SER A 765 -18.50 23.41 14.30
C SER A 765 -17.62 24.59 14.70
N SER A 766 -18.21 25.57 15.38
CA SER A 766 -17.54 26.84 15.72
C SER A 766 -16.37 26.73 16.71
N ASP A 767 -15.93 25.53 17.14
CA ASP A 767 -15.00 25.43 18.28
C ASP A 767 -14.29 24.07 18.51
N GLN A 768 -13.91 23.32 17.47
CA GLN A 768 -13.20 22.04 17.68
C GLN A 768 -12.05 21.83 16.69
N SER A 769 -10.88 22.38 17.01
CA SER A 769 -9.63 21.75 16.56
C SER A 769 -9.53 20.41 17.26
N LEU A 770 -9.62 19.30 16.52
CA LEU A 770 -9.39 17.97 17.07
C LEU A 770 -7.93 17.90 17.57
N SER A 771 -7.71 17.31 18.75
CA SER A 771 -6.35 16.94 19.13
C SER A 771 -5.79 15.87 18.19
N SER A 772 -4.47 15.66 18.20
CA SER A 772 -3.84 14.60 17.41
C SER A 772 -4.44 13.21 17.71
N GLU A 773 -4.76 12.92 18.97
CA GLU A 773 -5.41 11.66 19.37
C GLU A 773 -6.86 11.57 18.87
N GLN A 774 -7.63 12.68 18.93
CA GLN A 774 -9.02 12.70 18.47
C GLN A 774 -9.16 12.58 16.96
N SER A 775 -8.08 12.85 16.22
CA SER A 775 -8.03 12.77 14.76
C SER A 775 -7.74 11.35 14.24
N GLN A 776 -7.36 10.44 15.12
CA GLN A 776 -7.00 9.05 14.78
C GLN A 776 -8.22 8.12 14.81
N LEU A 777 -8.18 7.08 13.98
CA LEU A 777 -9.16 5.98 14.03
C LEU A 777 -8.88 5.05 15.23
N PRO A 778 -9.92 4.52 15.91
CA PRO A 778 -11.36 4.70 15.68
C PRO A 778 -11.97 5.90 16.43
N VAL A 779 -11.17 6.66 17.19
CA VAL A 779 -11.60 7.72 18.11
C VAL A 779 -12.39 8.81 17.38
N VAL A 780 -11.95 9.19 16.18
CA VAL A 780 -12.57 10.28 15.40
C VAL A 780 -14.06 10.10 15.11
N TRP A 781 -14.54 8.85 15.01
CA TRP A 781 -15.97 8.55 14.81
C TRP A 781 -16.86 8.93 15.99
N GLN A 782 -16.26 9.15 17.17
CA GLN A 782 -16.97 9.55 18.39
C GLN A 782 -17.15 11.07 18.47
N HIS A 783 -16.32 11.83 17.74
CA HIS A 783 -16.28 13.29 17.80
C HIS A 783 -16.94 13.95 16.59
N LEU A 784 -16.87 13.34 15.41
CA LEU A 784 -17.41 13.92 14.19
C LEU A 784 -18.75 13.31 13.75
N PRO A 785 -19.63 14.09 13.11
CA PRO A 785 -20.85 13.55 12.51
C PRO A 785 -20.53 12.63 11.33
N SER A 786 -21.49 11.76 11.02
CA SER A 786 -21.45 10.89 9.85
C SER A 786 -22.76 10.93 9.08
N LEU A 787 -22.67 10.74 7.77
CA LEU A 787 -23.82 10.46 6.92
C LEU A 787 -24.04 8.95 6.92
N ARG A 788 -25.11 8.50 7.59
CA ARG A 788 -25.56 7.11 7.57
C ARG A 788 -26.36 6.85 6.31
N ILE A 789 -25.93 5.86 5.54
CA ILE A 789 -26.56 5.39 4.31
C ILE A 789 -27.18 4.03 4.60
N ALA A 790 -28.49 3.91 4.38
CA ALA A 790 -29.23 2.66 4.54
C ALA A 790 -29.43 1.99 3.18
N ILE A 791 -29.08 0.70 3.12
CA ILE A 791 -29.13 -0.13 1.92
C ILE A 791 -30.36 -1.04 1.99
N ALA A 792 -31.01 -1.30 0.85
CA ALA A 792 -32.22 -2.12 0.82
C ALA A 792 -31.91 -3.60 0.98
N ASP A 793 -30.84 -4.09 0.32
CA ASP A 793 -30.30 -5.43 0.49
C ASP A 793 -29.48 -5.57 1.79
N ALA A 794 -29.56 -6.74 2.42
CA ALA A 794 -28.74 -7.10 3.60
C ALA A 794 -27.33 -7.56 3.23
N THR A 795 -27.11 -8.01 1.99
CA THR A 795 -25.81 -8.54 1.54
C THR A 795 -25.33 -7.87 0.24
N PRO A 796 -25.23 -6.52 0.20
CA PRO A 796 -24.78 -5.84 -1.00
C PRO A 796 -23.29 -6.08 -1.27
N ILE A 797 -22.91 -6.09 -2.55
CA ILE A 797 -21.49 -6.04 -2.91
C ILE A 797 -21.07 -4.58 -2.89
N VAL A 798 -20.11 -4.24 -2.02
CA VAL A 798 -19.53 -2.90 -1.94
C VAL A 798 -18.19 -2.89 -2.65
N ARG A 799 -18.01 -1.91 -3.54
CA ARG A 799 -16.76 -1.65 -4.25
C ARG A 799 -16.24 -0.27 -3.91
N SER A 800 -15.07 -0.19 -3.30
CA SER A 800 -14.37 1.07 -3.07
C SER A 800 -13.80 1.60 -4.39
N LEU A 801 -13.80 2.92 -4.58
CA LEU A 801 -13.18 3.58 -5.73
C LEU A 801 -11.76 4.04 -5.34
N VAL A 802 -10.78 3.20 -5.59
CA VAL A 802 -9.37 3.35 -5.18
C VAL A 802 -8.49 3.22 -6.41
N GLY A 803 -7.48 4.09 -6.57
CA GLY A 803 -6.56 4.07 -7.72
C GLY A 803 -7.25 4.05 -9.09
N GLU A 804 -8.37 4.78 -9.24
CA GLU A 804 -9.20 4.78 -10.46
C GLU A 804 -9.81 3.43 -10.87
N ARG A 805 -9.91 2.48 -9.92
CA ARG A 805 -10.52 1.15 -10.11
C ARG A 805 -11.64 0.88 -9.12
N LEU A 806 -12.44 -0.12 -9.42
CA LEU A 806 -13.53 -0.61 -8.56
C LEU A 806 -13.08 -1.87 -7.81
N GLN A 807 -12.63 -1.70 -6.57
CA GLN A 807 -12.12 -2.79 -5.75
C GLN A 807 -13.20 -3.30 -4.78
N ARG A 808 -13.55 -4.58 -4.86
CA ARG A 808 -14.48 -5.19 -3.91
C ARG A 808 -13.86 -5.15 -2.51
N THR A 809 -14.64 -4.74 -1.51
CA THR A 809 -14.19 -4.72 -0.11
C THR A 809 -15.22 -5.36 0.81
N SER A 810 -14.78 -6.21 1.73
CA SER A 810 -15.57 -6.75 2.86
C SER A 810 -15.16 -6.14 4.21
N ALA A 811 -14.22 -5.18 4.21
CA ALA A 811 -13.70 -4.57 5.43
C ALA A 811 -14.77 -3.84 6.25
N ARG A 812 -14.66 -3.90 7.58
CA ARG A 812 -15.56 -3.19 8.51
C ARG A 812 -15.40 -1.67 8.41
N SER A 813 -14.19 -1.19 8.14
CA SER A 813 -13.86 0.21 7.88
C SER A 813 -12.94 0.26 6.67
N PHE A 814 -13.15 1.23 5.79
CA PHE A 814 -12.34 1.39 4.58
C PHE A 814 -12.18 2.86 4.19
N SER A 815 -11.06 3.17 3.53
CA SER A 815 -10.84 4.47 2.91
C SER A 815 -11.16 4.44 1.42
N SER A 816 -11.59 5.58 0.89
CA SER A 816 -11.75 5.80 -0.54
C SER A 816 -11.49 7.26 -0.87
N SER A 817 -10.78 7.52 -1.97
CA SER A 817 -10.50 8.89 -2.43
C SER A 817 -11.63 9.50 -3.27
N MET A 818 -12.52 8.67 -3.85
CA MET A 818 -13.64 9.13 -4.70
C MET A 818 -15.02 8.59 -4.27
N GLY A 819 -15.09 7.83 -3.17
CA GLY A 819 -16.30 7.21 -2.66
C GLY A 819 -16.44 5.73 -3.01
N PHE A 820 -17.66 5.19 -3.07
CA PHE A 820 -17.87 3.76 -3.25
C PHE A 820 -19.14 3.45 -4.04
N MET A 821 -19.22 2.24 -4.56
CA MET A 821 -20.38 1.73 -5.28
C MET A 821 -20.99 0.56 -4.53
N ILE A 822 -22.32 0.51 -4.54
CA ILE A 822 -23.14 -0.56 -3.99
C ILE A 822 -23.81 -1.28 -5.17
N GLU A 823 -23.63 -2.60 -5.26
CA GLU A 823 -24.30 -3.46 -6.22
C GLU A 823 -25.30 -4.35 -5.49
N GLU A 824 -26.57 -4.29 -5.90
CA GLU A 824 -27.68 -5.06 -5.33
C GLU A 824 -28.28 -5.97 -6.43
N GLY A 825 -27.82 -7.22 -6.49
CA GLY A 825 -28.15 -8.12 -7.62
C GLY A 825 -27.49 -7.70 -8.94
N GLU A 826 -28.04 -8.14 -10.08
CA GLU A 826 -27.41 -7.95 -11.40
C GLU A 826 -27.66 -6.57 -12.04
N GLU A 827 -28.78 -5.91 -11.73
CA GLU A 827 -29.21 -4.70 -12.47
C GLU A 827 -29.21 -3.41 -11.65
N ARG A 828 -29.05 -3.46 -10.32
CA ARG A 828 -29.16 -2.26 -9.46
C ARG A 828 -27.79 -1.84 -8.96
N GLN A 829 -27.37 -0.64 -9.38
CA GLN A 829 -26.12 -0.04 -8.94
C GLN A 829 -26.38 1.34 -8.33
N THR A 830 -25.74 1.62 -7.20
CA THR A 830 -25.78 2.91 -6.52
C THR A 830 -24.36 3.41 -6.30
N LEU A 831 -23.99 4.51 -6.97
CA LEU A 831 -22.72 5.21 -6.76
C LEU A 831 -22.89 6.23 -5.64
N ILE A 832 -21.96 6.24 -4.69
CA ILE A 832 -21.83 7.26 -3.66
C ILE A 832 -20.47 7.90 -3.85
N ALA A 833 -20.42 8.97 -4.63
CA ALA A 833 -19.20 9.74 -4.82
C ALA A 833 -19.10 10.83 -3.75
N SER A 834 -17.89 11.11 -3.28
CA SER A 834 -17.61 12.12 -2.27
C SER A 834 -16.36 12.93 -2.65
N ASN A 835 -16.34 14.22 -2.31
CA ASN A 835 -15.18 15.07 -2.56
C ASN A 835 -14.17 15.09 -1.40
N ARG A 836 -14.64 14.86 -0.17
CA ARG A 836 -13.84 14.95 1.06
C ARG A 836 -14.21 13.93 2.15
N ALA A 837 -15.32 13.21 1.98
CA ALA A 837 -15.66 12.10 2.87
C ALA A 837 -14.91 10.86 2.41
N THR A 838 -13.72 10.65 2.95
CA THR A 838 -12.78 9.61 2.50
C THR A 838 -12.70 8.40 3.43
N LEU A 839 -13.43 8.43 4.55
CA LEU A 839 -13.49 7.34 5.53
C LEU A 839 -14.92 6.81 5.65
N HIS A 840 -15.06 5.50 5.53
CA HIS A 840 -16.34 4.80 5.54
C HIS A 840 -16.27 3.61 6.50
N ARG A 841 -17.39 3.31 7.17
CA ARG A 841 -17.51 2.10 7.98
C ARG A 841 -18.85 1.41 7.78
N ARG A 842 -18.83 0.09 7.81
CA ARG A 842 -20.03 -0.74 7.89
C ARG A 842 -20.54 -0.72 9.33
N VAL A 843 -21.82 -0.40 9.48
CA VAL A 843 -22.54 -0.44 10.75
C VAL A 843 -23.69 -1.42 10.60
N GLU A 844 -23.68 -2.48 11.40
CA GLU A 844 -24.62 -3.60 11.25
C GLU A 844 -24.57 -4.19 9.82
N GLU A 845 -25.65 -4.81 9.35
CA GLU A 845 -25.69 -5.44 8.02
C GLU A 845 -26.09 -4.47 6.89
N ARG A 846 -26.85 -3.40 7.22
CA ARG A 846 -27.54 -2.56 6.22
C ARG A 846 -27.11 -1.11 6.20
N PHE A 847 -26.15 -0.70 7.03
CA PHE A 847 -25.72 0.69 7.10
C PHE A 847 -24.26 0.86 6.74
N ILE A 848 -23.98 1.93 6.01
CA ILE A 848 -22.64 2.45 5.81
C ILE A 848 -22.62 3.89 6.31
N ASP A 849 -21.76 4.18 7.27
CA ASP A 849 -21.50 5.54 7.73
C ASP A 849 -20.33 6.11 6.92
N SER A 850 -20.49 7.31 6.39
CA SER A 850 -19.41 8.11 5.81
C SER A 850 -19.10 9.29 6.72
N LEU A 851 -17.85 9.41 7.15
CA LEU A 851 -17.44 10.46 8.08
C LEU A 851 -17.55 11.84 7.42
N LEU A 852 -18.08 12.82 8.15
CA LEU A 852 -18.14 14.21 7.69
C LEU A 852 -16.95 14.95 8.27
N SER A 853 -15.84 14.95 7.53
CA SER A 853 -14.59 15.57 7.95
C SER A 853 -14.75 17.08 8.19
N PRO A 854 -13.97 17.68 9.11
CA PRO A 854 -14.03 19.11 9.40
C PRO A 854 -13.61 19.92 8.17
N THR A 855 -14.18 21.12 8.02
CA THR A 855 -13.75 22.07 6.98
C THR A 855 -13.26 23.35 7.64
N GLU A 856 -12.00 23.75 7.40
CA GLU A 856 -11.36 24.90 8.04
C GLU A 856 -12.03 26.26 7.70
N ASP A 857 -12.76 26.32 6.59
CA ASP A 857 -13.32 27.57 6.03
C ASP A 857 -14.87 27.60 5.95
N GLY A 858 -15.58 26.68 6.60
CA GLY A 858 -17.04 26.57 6.43
C GLY A 858 -17.49 26.23 5.00
N ARG A 859 -16.63 25.51 4.26
CA ARG A 859 -16.90 25.00 2.90
C ARG A 859 -17.90 23.84 2.93
N TRP A 860 -18.53 23.57 1.79
CA TRP A 860 -19.45 22.46 1.63
C TRP A 860 -18.73 21.13 1.44
N LEU A 861 -19.07 20.14 2.27
CA LEU A 861 -18.85 18.73 1.97
C LEU A 861 -19.90 18.30 0.94
N SER A 862 -19.49 17.65 -0.13
CA SER A 862 -20.38 17.30 -1.24
C SER A 862 -20.36 15.80 -1.50
N PHE A 863 -21.56 15.26 -1.71
CA PHE A 863 -21.82 13.91 -2.18
C PHE A 863 -22.61 13.95 -3.48
N GLU A 864 -22.39 12.95 -4.31
CA GLU A 864 -23.20 12.68 -5.49
C GLU A 864 -23.70 11.24 -5.43
N PHE A 865 -25.01 11.09 -5.31
CA PHE A 865 -25.69 9.79 -5.29
C PHE A 865 -26.15 9.46 -6.71
N GLY A 866 -25.46 8.54 -7.37
CA GLY A 866 -25.76 8.09 -8.73
C GLY A 866 -26.56 6.80 -8.72
N PHE A 867 -27.64 6.72 -9.51
CA PHE A 867 -28.47 5.53 -9.64
C PHE A 867 -28.41 4.98 -11.06
N ASP A 868 -27.93 3.74 -11.19
CA ASP A 868 -27.75 3.04 -12.48
C ASP A 868 -26.97 3.89 -13.51
N VAL A 869 -25.90 4.53 -13.02
CA VAL A 869 -25.01 5.37 -13.84
C VAL A 869 -24.18 4.44 -14.73
N PRO A 870 -24.22 4.57 -16.07
CA PRO A 870 -23.55 3.63 -16.97
C PRO A 870 -22.02 3.55 -16.79
N HIS A 871 -21.39 4.65 -16.39
CA HIS A 871 -19.94 4.76 -16.18
C HIS A 871 -19.65 5.34 -14.79
N PRO A 872 -19.75 4.53 -13.72
CA PRO A 872 -19.67 5.02 -12.34
C PRO A 872 -18.31 5.65 -12.00
N MET A 873 -17.20 5.04 -12.45
CA MET A 873 -15.85 5.56 -12.23
C MET A 873 -15.66 6.95 -12.86
N ALA A 874 -16.00 7.09 -14.14
CA ALA A 874 -15.90 8.37 -14.83
C ALA A 874 -16.81 9.44 -14.22
N SER A 875 -17.99 9.05 -13.73
CA SER A 875 -18.89 9.96 -13.01
C SER A 875 -18.28 10.45 -11.69
N ALA A 876 -17.65 9.57 -10.92
CA ALA A 876 -16.99 9.94 -9.68
C ALA A 876 -15.79 10.86 -9.93
N LYS A 877 -14.94 10.56 -10.92
CA LYS A 877 -13.83 11.43 -11.35
C LYS A 877 -14.33 12.83 -11.72
N SER A 878 -15.37 12.91 -12.54
CA SER A 878 -15.97 14.20 -12.92
C SER A 878 -16.46 14.98 -11.70
N PHE A 879 -17.09 14.31 -10.75
CA PHE A 879 -17.59 14.94 -9.53
C PHE A 879 -16.46 15.48 -8.64
N VAL A 880 -15.40 14.70 -8.42
CA VAL A 880 -14.26 15.10 -7.59
C VAL A 880 -13.49 16.26 -8.24
N ARG A 881 -13.25 16.18 -9.56
CA ARG A 881 -12.59 17.23 -10.34
C ARG A 881 -13.29 18.59 -10.24
N ASP A 882 -14.61 18.60 -10.41
CA ASP A 882 -15.39 19.83 -10.56
C ASP A 882 -15.85 20.43 -9.22
N CYS A 883 -15.42 19.86 -8.09
CA CYS A 883 -16.04 20.15 -6.81
C CYS A 883 -15.83 21.59 -6.29
N ASP A 884 -14.64 22.17 -6.47
CA ASP A 884 -14.35 23.52 -5.96
C ASP A 884 -15.04 24.63 -6.78
N ALA A 885 -15.21 24.44 -8.10
CA ALA A 885 -15.95 25.37 -8.96
C ALA A 885 -17.46 25.46 -8.61
N LEU A 886 -17.97 24.52 -7.82
CA LEU A 886 -19.37 24.40 -7.42
C LEU A 886 -19.65 24.91 -6.00
N GLN A 887 -18.66 25.49 -5.30
CA GLN A 887 -18.76 25.80 -3.87
C GLN A 887 -19.51 27.10 -3.53
N ASP A 888 -19.58 28.08 -4.44
CA ASP A 888 -20.18 29.39 -4.10
C ASP A 888 -21.11 29.92 -5.20
N GLN A 889 -22.42 29.75 -4.99
CA GLN A 889 -23.49 30.76 -5.05
C GLN A 889 -24.86 30.13 -5.42
N PRO A 890 -25.92 30.32 -4.61
CA PRO A 890 -27.27 29.94 -5.00
C PRO A 890 -27.71 30.79 -6.22
N GLY A 891 -27.86 30.15 -7.37
CA GLY A 891 -28.26 30.80 -8.61
C GLY A 891 -27.11 31.33 -9.47
N SER A 892 -25.83 31.13 -9.09
CA SER A 892 -24.78 31.25 -10.10
C SER A 892 -24.98 30.12 -11.10
N ASN A 893 -25.10 30.48 -12.36
CA ASN A 893 -24.98 29.54 -13.46
C ASN A 893 -23.52 29.08 -13.51
N ALA A 894 -22.92 28.46 -12.49
CA ALA A 894 -21.53 27.96 -12.52
C ALA A 894 -21.25 26.97 -13.68
N THR A 895 -22.29 26.65 -14.45
CA THR A 895 -22.26 26.10 -15.81
C THR A 895 -21.72 27.05 -16.89
N THR A 896 -21.43 28.33 -16.60
CA THR A 896 -20.81 29.27 -17.56
C THR A 896 -19.34 28.97 -17.86
N SER A 897 -18.66 28.07 -17.15
CA SER A 897 -17.25 27.76 -17.41
C SER A 897 -17.01 26.71 -18.51
N LEU A 898 -18.01 25.90 -18.86
CA LEU A 898 -17.87 24.83 -19.87
C LEU A 898 -18.20 25.31 -21.29
N GLY A 899 -19.03 26.34 -21.42
CA GLY A 899 -19.47 26.88 -22.69
C GLY A 899 -18.59 28.03 -23.18
N VAL A 900 -18.04 27.89 -24.39
CA VAL A 900 -17.34 28.98 -25.10
C VAL A 900 -18.37 29.77 -25.91
N PRO A 901 -18.67 31.03 -25.55
CA PRO A 901 -19.65 31.83 -26.27
C PRO A 901 -19.14 32.20 -27.66
N LEU A 902 -20.02 32.15 -28.66
CA LEU A 902 -19.68 32.41 -30.06
C LEU A 902 -20.27 33.74 -30.52
N LEU A 903 -19.57 34.40 -31.45
CA LEU A 903 -20.11 35.54 -32.19
C LEU A 903 -21.12 35.06 -33.26
N PRO A 904 -22.19 35.81 -33.54
CA PRO A 904 -23.21 35.46 -34.54
C PRO A 904 -22.73 35.76 -35.98
N THR A 905 -21.57 35.23 -36.39
CA THR A 905 -20.93 35.58 -37.66
C THR A 905 -21.37 34.70 -38.85
N LYS A 906 -21.90 33.50 -38.62
CA LYS A 906 -22.46 32.58 -39.64
C LYS A 906 -23.66 31.77 -39.09
N PRO A 907 -24.60 31.30 -39.93
CA PRO A 907 -25.66 30.40 -39.50
C PRO A 907 -25.08 29.11 -38.91
N ILE A 908 -25.59 28.65 -37.77
CA ILE A 908 -25.13 27.42 -37.10
C ILE A 908 -25.25 26.20 -38.04
N GLY A 909 -26.25 26.19 -38.94
CA GLY A 909 -26.39 25.15 -39.97
C GLY A 909 -25.29 25.08 -41.03
N SER A 910 -24.31 25.99 -41.04
CA SER A 910 -23.16 25.94 -41.96
C SER A 910 -21.98 25.10 -41.47
N PHE A 911 -22.05 24.57 -40.24
CA PHE A 911 -21.02 23.74 -39.62
C PHE A 911 -21.62 22.43 -39.09
N ALA A 912 -20.77 21.40 -38.90
CA ALA A 912 -21.13 20.24 -38.11
C ALA A 912 -21.47 20.69 -36.68
N GLN A 913 -22.71 20.43 -36.24
CA GLN A 913 -23.20 20.88 -34.92
C GLN A 913 -22.69 20.01 -33.76
N GLN A 914 -22.13 18.84 -34.06
CA GLN A 914 -21.52 17.92 -33.11
C GLN A 914 -20.50 17.05 -33.84
N GLY A 915 -19.47 16.61 -33.13
CA GLY A 915 -18.45 15.71 -33.66
C GLY A 915 -17.48 15.26 -32.57
N TRP A 916 -16.66 14.26 -32.87
CA TRP A 916 -15.54 13.83 -32.02
C TRP A 916 -14.21 14.19 -32.70
N LEU A 917 -13.23 14.57 -31.89
CA LEU A 917 -11.85 14.82 -32.34
C LEU A 917 -10.99 13.56 -32.15
N MET A 918 -11.33 12.76 -31.15
CA MET A 918 -10.85 11.41 -30.94
C MET A 918 -12.03 10.52 -30.55
N HIS A 919 -12.05 9.27 -30.98
CA HIS A 919 -13.03 8.28 -30.56
C HIS A 919 -12.35 7.08 -29.92
N VAL A 920 -12.84 6.68 -28.73
CA VAL A 920 -12.32 5.56 -27.96
C VAL A 920 -13.34 4.43 -27.95
N ALA A 921 -12.91 3.20 -28.25
CA ALA A 921 -13.76 2.02 -28.17
C ALA A 921 -13.01 0.81 -27.57
N PRO A 922 -13.69 -0.10 -26.86
CA PRO A 922 -15.09 -0.04 -26.43
C PRO A 922 -15.28 0.94 -25.26
N ALA A 923 -16.53 1.20 -24.86
CA ALA A 923 -16.87 2.14 -23.78
C ALA A 923 -16.38 1.73 -22.38
N SER A 924 -15.72 0.57 -22.23
CA SER A 924 -15.04 0.19 -20.99
C SER A 924 -13.59 0.68 -20.92
N VAL A 925 -13.06 1.25 -22.02
CA VAL A 925 -11.72 1.80 -22.12
C VAL A 925 -11.75 3.31 -21.96
N GLU A 926 -10.88 3.82 -21.10
CA GLU A 926 -10.65 5.26 -20.91
C GLU A 926 -9.29 5.63 -21.52
N ALA A 927 -9.21 6.78 -22.16
CA ALA A 927 -7.95 7.38 -22.61
C ALA A 927 -7.62 8.60 -21.75
N GLN A 928 -6.35 8.91 -21.60
CA GLN A 928 -5.81 10.08 -20.93
C GLN A 928 -4.58 10.54 -21.71
N VAL A 929 -4.40 11.85 -21.89
CA VAL A 929 -3.17 12.41 -22.47
C VAL A 929 -2.16 12.59 -21.36
N VAL A 930 -0.99 11.98 -21.50
CA VAL A 930 0.14 12.10 -20.56
C VAL A 930 1.00 13.30 -20.93
N ASP A 931 1.30 13.44 -22.22
CA ASP A 931 2.14 14.54 -22.73
C ASP A 931 2.01 14.72 -24.25
N VAL A 932 2.51 15.85 -24.75
CA VAL A 932 2.57 16.20 -26.17
C VAL A 932 3.92 16.82 -26.53
N ALA A 933 4.51 16.44 -27.65
CA ALA A 933 5.77 17.02 -28.12
C ALA A 933 5.87 17.02 -29.65
N MET A 934 6.78 17.84 -30.17
CA MET A 934 7.22 17.75 -31.57
C MET A 934 8.44 16.86 -31.66
N VAL A 935 8.42 15.91 -32.58
CA VAL A 935 9.51 14.93 -32.82
C VAL A 935 10.08 15.16 -34.20
N ARG A 936 11.42 15.21 -34.29
CA ARG A 936 12.11 15.36 -35.58
C ARG A 936 12.44 14.01 -36.21
N ASP A 937 12.22 13.94 -37.53
CA ASP A 937 12.76 12.92 -38.43
C ASP A 937 13.06 13.55 -39.82
N ARG A 938 12.63 12.94 -40.94
CA ARG A 938 12.67 13.52 -42.30
C ARG A 938 11.63 14.65 -42.49
N GLY A 939 10.86 14.94 -41.45
CA GLY A 939 9.94 16.04 -41.27
C GLY A 939 9.57 16.18 -39.79
N ASP A 940 8.78 17.19 -39.44
CA ASP A 940 8.27 17.35 -38.07
C ASP A 940 7.01 16.49 -37.88
N HIS A 941 6.97 15.76 -36.78
CA HIS A 941 5.83 14.93 -36.37
C HIS A 941 5.28 15.42 -35.03
N LEU A 942 3.96 15.44 -34.91
CA LEU A 942 3.30 15.59 -33.61
C LEU A 942 3.30 14.24 -32.91
N ALA A 943 3.84 14.17 -31.70
CA ALA A 943 3.71 13.03 -30.81
C ALA A 943 2.73 13.34 -29.68
N ILE A 944 1.79 12.43 -29.44
CA ILE A 944 0.93 12.46 -28.26
C ILE A 944 1.10 11.15 -27.50
N HIS A 945 1.48 11.26 -26.23
CA HIS A 945 1.55 10.12 -25.32
C HIS A 945 0.19 9.91 -24.66
N PHE A 946 -0.44 8.78 -24.94
CA PHE A 946 -1.70 8.37 -24.34
C PHE A 946 -1.46 7.28 -23.28
N ARG A 947 -2.11 7.44 -22.13
CA ARG A 947 -2.39 6.35 -21.19
C ARG A 947 -3.79 5.82 -21.47
N ILE A 948 -3.90 4.50 -21.64
CA ILE A 948 -5.16 3.82 -21.90
C ILE A 948 -5.48 2.83 -20.78
N ILE A 949 -6.65 2.97 -20.16
CA ILE A 949 -7.04 2.26 -18.95
C ILE A 949 -8.27 1.39 -19.25
N GLN A 950 -8.18 0.08 -18.97
CA GLN A 950 -9.34 -0.79 -18.98
C GLN A 950 -10.06 -0.71 -17.63
N THR A 951 -11.26 -0.16 -17.60
CA THR A 951 -12.01 -0.04 -16.34
C THR A 951 -12.77 -1.33 -15.99
N ALA A 952 -12.98 -2.23 -16.94
CA ALA A 952 -13.69 -3.49 -16.73
C ALA A 952 -12.76 -4.68 -16.41
N GLY A 953 -13.24 -5.63 -15.63
CA GLY A 953 -12.53 -6.87 -15.29
C GLY A 953 -12.51 -7.93 -16.41
N ARG A 954 -12.53 -7.49 -17.67
CA ARG A 954 -12.47 -8.39 -18.84
C ARG A 954 -11.59 -7.79 -19.92
N ALA A 955 -10.87 -8.65 -20.64
CA ALA A 955 -10.10 -8.25 -21.81
C ALA A 955 -11.02 -7.80 -22.95
N ALA A 956 -10.52 -6.94 -23.84
CA ALA A 956 -11.25 -6.46 -25.00
C ALA A 956 -10.32 -6.07 -26.15
N LYS A 957 -10.81 -6.14 -27.39
CA LYS A 957 -10.15 -5.48 -28.51
C LYS A 957 -10.46 -3.99 -28.46
N ALA A 958 -9.44 -3.17 -28.30
CA ALA A 958 -9.57 -1.73 -28.15
C ALA A 958 -9.14 -0.99 -29.42
N SER A 959 -9.67 0.22 -29.59
CA SER A 959 -9.30 1.10 -30.70
C SER A 959 -9.41 2.58 -30.35
N LEU A 960 -8.47 3.36 -30.87
CA LEU A 960 -8.55 4.82 -30.95
C LEU A 960 -8.74 5.21 -32.42
N ARG A 961 -9.59 6.20 -32.69
CA ARG A 961 -9.65 6.90 -33.98
C ARG A 961 -9.46 8.39 -33.76
N PHE A 962 -8.85 9.07 -34.73
CA PHE A 962 -8.50 10.48 -34.62
C PHE A 962 -9.04 11.28 -35.81
N CYS A 963 -9.21 12.59 -35.64
CA CYS A 963 -9.55 13.50 -36.74
C CYS A 963 -8.38 13.75 -37.72
N ARG A 964 -7.21 13.17 -37.47
CA ARG A 964 -6.00 13.23 -38.32
C ARG A 964 -5.47 11.81 -38.57
N GLY A 965 -4.84 11.60 -39.73
CA GLY A 965 -4.15 10.34 -40.04
C GLY A 965 -2.98 10.05 -39.10
N VAL A 966 -2.87 8.79 -38.67
CA VAL A 966 -1.81 8.26 -37.83
C VAL A 966 -0.62 7.87 -38.69
N HIS A 967 0.56 8.41 -38.36
CA HIS A 967 1.81 8.07 -39.02
C HIS A 967 2.39 6.77 -38.48
N ALA A 968 2.52 6.68 -37.15
CA ALA A 968 3.06 5.52 -36.45
C ALA A 968 2.53 5.48 -35.01
N VAL A 969 2.69 4.32 -34.36
CA VAL A 969 2.34 4.13 -32.96
C VAL A 969 3.42 3.29 -32.28
N ILE A 970 3.82 3.70 -31.09
CA ILE A 970 4.87 3.06 -30.29
C ILE A 970 4.28 2.75 -28.92
N GLU A 971 4.35 1.48 -28.51
CA GLU A 971 4.00 1.07 -27.14
C GLU A 971 5.22 1.25 -26.23
N VAL A 972 5.07 1.96 -25.12
CA VAL A 972 6.15 2.26 -24.16
C VAL A 972 5.78 1.79 -22.76
N SER A 973 6.77 1.67 -21.87
CA SER A 973 6.51 1.36 -20.46
C SER A 973 5.71 2.46 -19.76
N SER A 974 4.92 2.08 -18.75
CA SER A 974 4.16 3.01 -17.90
C SER A 974 5.04 3.94 -17.07
N THR A 975 6.30 3.58 -16.83
CA THR A 975 7.30 4.42 -16.15
C THR A 975 8.10 5.29 -17.12
N SER A 976 7.97 5.10 -18.44
CA SER A 976 8.63 5.94 -19.45
C SER A 976 7.87 7.26 -19.66
N ARG A 977 8.60 8.37 -19.74
CA ARG A 977 8.06 9.72 -20.03
C ARG A 977 8.90 10.45 -21.09
N PRO A 978 9.09 9.88 -22.29
CA PRO A 978 10.11 10.36 -23.23
C PRO A 978 9.78 11.69 -23.92
N LEU A 979 8.53 12.17 -23.82
CA LEU A 979 8.13 13.46 -24.36
C LEU A 979 8.43 14.63 -23.39
N ARG A 980 8.69 14.33 -22.11
CA ARG A 980 9.14 15.34 -21.14
C ARG A 980 10.65 15.53 -21.31
N SER A 981 11.05 16.72 -21.73
CA SER A 981 12.46 17.05 -21.84
C SER A 981 13.01 17.57 -20.52
N ASP A 982 14.02 16.90 -19.95
CA ASP A 982 14.76 17.40 -18.77
C ASP A 982 15.69 18.58 -19.12
N ALA A 983 16.03 18.73 -20.41
CA ALA A 983 16.82 19.83 -20.94
C ALA A 983 15.98 20.66 -21.92
N PRO A 984 15.78 21.96 -21.69
CA PRO A 984 14.91 22.80 -22.55
C PRO A 984 15.35 22.88 -24.02
N ASP A 985 16.58 22.47 -24.35
CA ASP A 985 17.17 22.56 -25.70
C ASP A 985 17.38 21.20 -26.41
N SER A 986 17.08 20.05 -25.77
CA SER A 986 17.26 18.76 -26.44
C SER A 986 16.15 18.50 -27.46
N VAL A 987 16.56 18.21 -28.69
CA VAL A 987 15.65 17.84 -29.78
C VAL A 987 15.33 16.35 -29.64
N LEU A 988 14.05 16.03 -29.49
CA LEU A 988 13.58 14.64 -29.46
C LEU A 988 13.55 14.06 -30.89
N GLU A 989 14.34 13.02 -31.13
CA GLU A 989 14.38 12.34 -32.43
C GLU A 989 13.52 11.07 -32.42
N LEU A 990 12.96 10.71 -33.58
CA LEU A 990 12.10 9.53 -33.71
C LEU A 990 12.81 8.23 -33.27
N LYS A 991 14.11 8.11 -33.57
CA LYS A 991 14.94 6.96 -33.19
C LYS A 991 14.99 6.75 -31.66
N ASP A 992 14.90 7.82 -30.88
CA ASP A 992 14.96 7.76 -29.42
C ASP A 992 13.68 7.11 -28.89
N LEU A 993 12.54 7.45 -29.49
CA LEU A 993 11.25 6.82 -29.18
C LEU A 993 11.19 5.35 -29.62
N GLU A 994 11.73 5.02 -30.80
CA GLU A 994 11.78 3.64 -31.29
C GLU A 994 12.62 2.74 -30.38
N SER A 995 13.67 3.27 -29.74
CA SER A 995 14.50 2.53 -28.79
C SER A 995 13.77 2.12 -27.50
N LEU A 996 12.64 2.77 -27.19
CA LEU A 996 11.83 2.55 -25.99
C LEU A 996 10.64 1.60 -26.24
N ALA A 997 10.49 1.08 -27.46
CA ALA A 997 9.37 0.22 -27.82
C ALA A 997 9.43 -1.13 -27.09
N ILE A 998 8.38 -1.48 -26.34
CA ILE A 998 8.31 -2.74 -25.56
C ILE A 998 7.57 -3.88 -26.28
N SER A 999 6.77 -3.59 -27.32
CA SER A 999 6.00 -4.57 -28.07
C SER A 999 5.63 -4.08 -29.47
N GLN A 1000 5.36 -5.01 -30.40
CA GLN A 1000 4.78 -4.75 -31.72
C GLN A 1000 3.30 -5.21 -31.82
N SER A 1001 2.60 -5.40 -30.70
CA SER A 1001 1.20 -5.85 -30.69
C SER A 1001 0.17 -4.80 -31.11
N VAL A 1002 0.60 -3.55 -31.32
CA VAL A 1002 -0.27 -2.43 -31.69
C VAL A 1002 -0.22 -2.21 -33.19
N GLN A 1003 -1.39 -2.04 -33.80
CA GLN A 1003 -1.52 -1.83 -35.24
C GLN A 1003 -2.14 -0.46 -35.51
N SER A 1004 -1.62 0.27 -36.50
CA SER A 1004 -2.24 1.48 -37.03
C SER A 1004 -2.63 1.31 -38.51
N GLU A 1005 -3.80 1.85 -38.87
CA GLU A 1005 -4.30 1.90 -40.25
C GLU A 1005 -5.05 3.22 -40.44
N ALA A 1006 -4.58 4.06 -41.37
CA ALA A 1006 -5.14 5.39 -41.65
C ALA A 1006 -5.30 6.25 -40.39
N ASP A 1007 -6.52 6.47 -39.91
CA ASP A 1007 -6.86 7.30 -38.74
C ASP A 1007 -7.01 6.49 -37.44
N ARG A 1008 -6.76 5.18 -37.48
CA ARG A 1008 -7.10 4.23 -36.42
C ARG A 1008 -5.90 3.51 -35.85
N VAL A 1009 -5.88 3.36 -34.54
CA VAL A 1009 -4.98 2.47 -33.78
C VAL A 1009 -5.80 1.37 -33.13
N THR A 1010 -5.34 0.11 -33.19
CA THR A 1010 -6.01 -1.05 -32.57
C THR A 1010 -5.03 -1.97 -31.87
N TRP A 1011 -5.46 -2.56 -30.75
CA TRP A 1011 -4.66 -3.50 -29.97
C TRP A 1011 -5.56 -4.40 -29.10
N SER A 1012 -4.95 -5.37 -28.40
CA SER A 1012 -5.61 -6.20 -27.40
C SER A 1012 -5.40 -5.62 -26.01
N GLN A 1013 -6.48 -5.27 -25.32
CA GLN A 1013 -6.44 -4.69 -23.98
C GLN A 1013 -6.72 -5.77 -22.92
N ALA A 1014 -5.80 -5.96 -21.98
CA ALA A 1014 -5.98 -6.85 -20.83
C ALA A 1014 -7.06 -6.35 -19.87
N ALA A 1015 -7.66 -7.27 -19.09
CA ALA A 1015 -8.59 -6.92 -18.02
C ALA A 1015 -7.88 -6.03 -16.98
N HIS A 1016 -8.50 -4.92 -16.58
CA HIS A 1016 -7.90 -3.92 -15.69
C HIS A 1016 -6.52 -3.37 -16.10
N GLY A 1017 -6.00 -3.73 -17.28
CA GLY A 1017 -4.67 -3.32 -17.73
C GLY A 1017 -4.58 -1.83 -18.02
N VAL A 1018 -3.36 -1.31 -17.92
CA VAL A 1018 -2.97 0.03 -18.36
C VAL A 1018 -1.94 -0.14 -19.48
N VAL A 1019 -2.12 0.57 -20.60
CA VAL A 1019 -1.23 0.54 -21.76
C VAL A 1019 -0.84 1.97 -22.11
N HIS A 1020 0.44 2.18 -22.45
CA HIS A 1020 0.95 3.48 -22.85
C HIS A 1020 1.31 3.47 -24.34
N LEU A 1021 0.71 4.39 -25.10
CA LEU A 1021 0.88 4.50 -26.54
C LEU A 1021 1.36 5.91 -26.89
N ILE A 1022 2.49 6.02 -27.58
CA ILE A 1022 2.89 7.25 -28.25
C ILE A 1022 2.39 7.17 -29.68
N VAL A 1023 1.45 8.05 -30.02
CA VAL A 1023 0.87 8.12 -31.38
C VAL A 1023 1.48 9.31 -32.10
N LEU A 1024 2.05 9.04 -33.26
CA LEU A 1024 2.70 10.01 -34.12
C LEU A 1024 1.76 10.42 -35.26
N PHE A 1025 1.68 11.72 -35.51
CA PHE A 1025 0.91 12.32 -36.60
C PHE A 1025 1.84 13.16 -37.46
N GLN A 1026 1.56 13.26 -38.77
CA GLN A 1026 2.28 14.18 -39.64
C GLN A 1026 1.89 15.63 -39.26
N ALA A 1027 2.86 16.54 -39.11
CA ALA A 1027 2.57 17.93 -38.69
C ALA A 1027 1.91 18.81 -39.77
N GLY A 1028 1.84 18.34 -41.03
CA GLY A 1028 1.18 19.01 -42.16
C GLY A 1028 -0.36 18.91 -42.16
N GLU A 1029 -1.02 19.65 -43.07
CA GLU A 1029 -2.48 19.91 -43.10
C GLU A 1029 -3.38 18.68 -42.85
N LEU A 1030 -4.54 18.93 -42.22
CA LEU A 1030 -5.64 17.98 -42.03
C LEU A 1030 -5.97 17.32 -43.38
N ALA A 1031 -6.04 15.99 -43.41
CA ALA A 1031 -6.29 15.24 -44.64
C ALA A 1031 -7.54 15.79 -45.38
N GLU A 1032 -7.33 16.40 -46.55
CA GLU A 1032 -8.40 17.03 -47.34
C GLU A 1032 -9.44 16.04 -47.91
N ASP A 1033 -9.28 14.72 -47.73
CA ASP A 1033 -10.09 13.69 -48.39
C ASP A 1033 -10.94 12.80 -47.45
N GLY A 1034 -11.16 13.22 -46.21
CA GLY A 1034 -12.03 12.52 -45.26
C GLY A 1034 -13.12 13.42 -44.70
N GLY A 1035 -14.16 13.72 -45.49
CA GLY A 1035 -15.35 14.39 -44.95
C GLY A 1035 -15.88 13.64 -43.72
N PRO A 1036 -16.25 14.32 -42.63
CA PRO A 1036 -16.84 13.66 -41.47
C PRO A 1036 -18.21 13.10 -41.89
N GLU A 1037 -18.37 11.78 -41.86
CA GLU A 1037 -19.69 11.13 -41.79
C GLU A 1037 -20.29 11.23 -40.39
#